data_AF-A0A3G4W897-F1
#
_entry.id   AF-A0A3G4W897-F1
#
_cell.length_a   1.000
_cell.length_b   1.000
_cell.length_c   1.000
_cell.angle_alpha   90.00
_cell.angle_beta   90.00
_cell.angle_gamma   90.00
#
_symmetry.space_group_name_H-M   'P 1'
#
loop_
_entity.id
_entity.type
_entity.pdbx_description
1 polymer ?
#
loop_
_entity_poly.entity_id
_entity_poly.type
_entity_poly.pdbx_seq_one_letter_code
_entity_poly.pdbx_strand_id
1 'polypeptide(L)'
;MTPDEFRFSAFLSTVDLESGILLANGPRMQRLVLDSAWARPVRALLGTSFTAAGFGALAPDPDAAADVLRALRDRDLVVREGTDEEGGLRALLADRPEAAGHGAAGTARGSWPTTRYGLPQHLSTARPRPGSSGAAEPLTYLLLGGCVTQFTEEPLVSLGREQGLDVRTEHLWPGSTRDMSRAVARVRPDVTVYQAGVQPFLSALWDGAHTQDSEERGRTLSLMKSALSINITALADALDGRLGLVHNFGPPALSPFGRFDFAEEYGFRRVVAELNAHVDHCVRRHPNLMVVDEERLVARYGAATLFDDLVFPFGHHGGSLDPADERPHQLPALGEALAGEYLACHRAHRAAGQIKLVVTDLDGTLWPGIAADDGFDWLDGDATSRWVHAGLHQALSVLASRGVLLATSSKGDAEATLGAWKGHGGSGRPLLGPDDFVLHSINWRPKSAGIAELCTRLGFAPEQVLFLDDNPVERAEVASALPGLRIAEGPVHTFREQLLSSPALESGRRTREAAQRTHTTRAMLRRQELGATMDREEFLRSLGIGLRVARAGEEHLARASELFNRTNQFTTTAWRTTPEELRRLLAAPDTRLHLAFVSDRFADYGLTGACLVQGRTVTAFVLSCRVIGLDIAVPFLAAALRDGALQDGPDGPGLAGVRGRFVPTDRNTPARELFPDAGFDPGADGAPGEYVLTAGSRLPDLAGLPVAVTSGP
;
A
#
# COMPACT_ATOMS: atom_id res chain seq x y z
N MET A 1 9.69 18.43 -46.76
CA MET A 1 8.55 17.64 -46.28
C MET A 1 7.46 18.63 -45.91
N THR A 2 6.30 18.55 -46.55
CA THR A 2 5.11 19.27 -46.10
C THR A 2 4.83 18.88 -44.63
N PRO A 3 4.53 19.83 -43.74
CA PRO A 3 4.17 19.48 -42.36
C PRO A 3 2.99 18.51 -42.38
N ASP A 4 3.01 17.51 -41.49
CA ASP A 4 1.88 16.60 -41.33
C ASP A 4 0.65 17.42 -40.89
N GLU A 5 -0.28 17.61 -41.82
CA GLU A 5 -1.58 18.21 -41.57
C GLU A 5 -2.57 17.13 -41.14
N PHE A 6 -3.36 17.47 -40.14
CA PHE A 6 -4.37 16.63 -39.52
C PHE A 6 -5.72 17.32 -39.60
N ARG A 7 -6.78 16.52 -39.50
CA ARG A 7 -8.13 17.01 -39.23
C ARG A 7 -8.84 16.05 -38.29
N PHE A 8 -9.83 16.55 -37.59
CA PHE A 8 -10.76 15.67 -36.88
C PHE A 8 -11.49 14.75 -37.88
N SER A 9 -11.76 13.51 -37.47
CA SER A 9 -12.45 12.52 -38.31
C SER A 9 -13.77 13.07 -38.84
N ALA A 10 -14.11 12.74 -40.09
CA ALA A 10 -15.39 13.11 -40.68
C ALA A 10 -16.59 12.45 -39.96
N PHE A 11 -16.35 11.40 -39.18
CA PHE A 11 -17.36 10.69 -38.40
C PHE A 11 -17.36 11.08 -36.92
N LEU A 12 -16.62 12.13 -36.54
CA LEU A 12 -16.53 12.60 -35.19
C LEU A 12 -17.80 13.37 -34.78
N SER A 13 -18.36 13.00 -33.65
CA SER A 13 -19.35 13.78 -32.91
C SER A 13 -18.76 14.26 -31.59
N THR A 14 -19.24 15.42 -31.13
CA THR A 14 -18.83 16.00 -29.84
C THR A 14 -20.02 16.27 -28.94
N VAL A 15 -19.86 16.04 -27.64
CA VAL A 15 -20.86 16.37 -26.61
C VAL A 15 -20.19 17.06 -25.44
N ASP A 16 -20.75 18.18 -24.98
CA ASP A 16 -20.28 18.83 -23.76
C ASP A 16 -20.81 18.10 -22.53
N LEU A 17 -19.91 17.80 -21.61
CA LEU A 17 -20.18 17.22 -20.31
C LEU A 17 -19.80 18.24 -19.23
N GLU A 18 -20.35 18.13 -18.03
CA GLU A 18 -19.93 18.94 -16.88
C GLU A 18 -18.43 18.74 -16.57
N SER A 19 -17.93 17.52 -16.80
CA SER A 19 -16.54 17.11 -16.59
C SER A 19 -15.60 17.34 -17.77
N GLY A 20 -16.09 17.76 -18.95
CA GLY A 20 -15.26 17.82 -20.15
C GLY A 20 -15.96 17.89 -21.50
N ILE A 21 -15.22 17.62 -22.58
CA ILE A 21 -15.75 17.44 -23.93
C ILE A 21 -15.58 15.99 -24.37
N LEU A 22 -16.69 15.31 -24.66
CA LEU A 22 -16.70 13.97 -25.26
C LEU A 22 -16.47 14.08 -26.76
N LEU A 23 -15.55 13.27 -27.28
CA LEU A 23 -15.23 13.06 -28.68
C LEU A 23 -15.56 11.60 -29.03
N ALA A 24 -16.41 11.38 -30.03
CA ALA A 24 -16.84 10.04 -30.41
C ALA A 24 -16.77 9.82 -31.92
N ASN A 25 -16.09 8.77 -32.36
CA ASN A 25 -16.13 8.28 -33.74
C ASN A 25 -17.03 7.04 -33.78
N GLY A 26 -18.26 7.25 -34.26
CA GLY A 26 -19.32 6.24 -34.27
C GLY A 26 -18.94 4.96 -35.04
N PRO A 27 -18.55 5.05 -36.32
CA PRO A 27 -18.18 3.88 -37.12
C PRO A 27 -16.99 3.08 -36.58
N ARG A 28 -16.06 3.73 -35.88
CA ARG A 28 -14.91 3.06 -35.22
C ARG A 28 -15.20 2.65 -33.78
N MET A 29 -16.36 2.98 -33.24
CA MET A 29 -16.75 2.73 -31.84
C MET A 29 -15.73 3.29 -30.83
N GLN A 30 -15.09 4.40 -31.15
CA GLN A 30 -14.08 5.06 -30.32
C GLN A 30 -14.67 6.26 -29.62
N ARG A 31 -14.32 6.44 -28.33
CA ARG A 31 -14.81 7.56 -27.51
C ARG A 31 -13.75 8.02 -26.51
N LEU A 32 -13.61 9.32 -26.31
CA LEU A 32 -12.65 9.95 -25.38
C LEU A 32 -13.26 11.22 -24.79
N VAL A 33 -13.22 11.41 -23.47
CA VAL A 33 -13.52 12.70 -22.82
C VAL A 33 -12.21 13.43 -22.55
N LEU A 34 -12.12 14.70 -22.91
CA LEU A 34 -11.02 15.59 -22.50
C LEU A 34 -11.53 16.57 -21.45
N ASP A 35 -10.65 17.08 -20.56
CA ASP A 35 -11.04 18.11 -19.58
C ASP A 35 -11.77 19.30 -20.22
N SER A 36 -12.57 20.00 -19.43
CA SER A 36 -13.35 21.16 -19.89
C SER A 36 -12.49 22.26 -20.54
N ALA A 37 -11.23 22.39 -20.12
CA ALA A 37 -10.25 23.29 -20.72
C ALA A 37 -9.95 23.00 -22.20
N TRP A 38 -10.14 21.75 -22.65
CA TRP A 38 -9.94 21.33 -24.04
C TRP A 38 -11.12 21.60 -24.98
N ALA A 39 -12.30 21.92 -24.43
CA ALA A 39 -13.51 22.16 -25.23
C ALA A 39 -13.32 23.28 -26.27
N ARG A 40 -12.70 24.40 -25.86
CA ARG A 40 -12.43 25.52 -26.76
C ARG A 40 -11.43 25.17 -27.88
N PRO A 41 -10.24 24.60 -27.61
CA PRO A 41 -9.30 24.18 -28.66
C PRO A 41 -9.92 23.19 -29.65
N VAL A 42 -10.64 22.17 -29.15
CA VAL A 42 -11.30 21.17 -29.99
C VAL A 42 -12.28 21.85 -30.94
N ARG A 43 -13.19 22.68 -30.42
CA ARG A 43 -14.19 23.39 -31.24
C ARG A 43 -13.57 24.31 -32.28
N ALA A 44 -12.48 25.00 -31.93
CA ALA A 44 -11.79 25.91 -32.83
C ALA A 44 -11.20 25.19 -34.05
N LEU A 45 -10.92 23.89 -33.92
CA LEU A 45 -10.28 23.07 -34.94
C LEU A 45 -11.25 22.11 -35.65
N LEU A 46 -12.47 21.92 -35.14
CA LEU A 46 -13.50 21.11 -35.81
C LEU A 46 -13.79 21.66 -37.21
N GLY A 47 -13.75 20.77 -38.21
CA GLY A 47 -14.00 21.13 -39.61
C GLY A 47 -12.85 21.90 -40.30
N THR A 48 -11.68 22.01 -39.66
CA THR A 48 -10.50 22.65 -40.24
C THR A 48 -9.28 21.72 -40.20
N SER A 49 -8.37 21.89 -41.15
CA SER A 49 -7.06 21.24 -41.14
C SER A 49 -6.10 22.00 -40.24
N PHE A 50 -5.26 21.29 -39.50
CA PHE A 50 -4.30 21.86 -38.58
C PHE A 50 -2.99 21.06 -38.52
N THR A 51 -1.90 21.74 -38.19
CA THR A 51 -0.61 21.08 -37.91
C THR A 51 -0.50 20.73 -36.42
N ALA A 52 0.41 19.83 -36.05
CA ALA A 52 0.70 19.54 -34.64
C ALA A 52 1.09 20.82 -33.85
N ALA A 53 1.84 21.74 -34.48
CA ALA A 53 2.18 23.03 -33.89
C ALA A 53 0.94 23.93 -33.72
N GLY A 54 0.02 23.92 -34.68
CA GLY A 54 -1.25 24.63 -34.59
C GLY A 54 -2.17 24.09 -33.49
N PHE A 55 -2.21 22.77 -33.31
CA PHE A 55 -2.91 22.12 -32.20
C PHE A 55 -2.31 22.52 -30.84
N GLY A 56 -0.97 22.51 -30.73
CA GLY A 56 -0.26 22.92 -29.52
C GLY A 56 -0.44 24.40 -29.17
N ALA A 57 -0.54 25.29 -30.16
CA ALA A 57 -0.75 26.72 -29.92
C ALA A 57 -2.11 27.05 -29.30
N LEU A 58 -3.10 26.17 -29.49
CA LEU A 58 -4.44 26.32 -28.93
C LEU A 58 -4.63 25.54 -27.63
N ALA A 59 -3.68 24.67 -27.27
CA ALA A 59 -3.78 23.80 -26.10
C ALA A 59 -3.79 24.60 -24.78
N PRO A 60 -4.63 24.21 -23.80
CA PRO A 60 -4.62 24.82 -22.47
C PRO A 60 -3.31 24.54 -21.71
N ASP A 61 -2.66 23.40 -21.99
CA ASP A 61 -1.31 23.09 -21.54
C ASP A 61 -0.44 22.67 -22.75
N PRO A 62 0.58 23.46 -23.14
CA PRO A 62 1.49 23.13 -24.24
C PRO A 62 2.24 21.81 -24.04
N ASP A 63 2.53 21.43 -22.79
CA ASP A 63 3.30 20.21 -22.48
C ASP A 63 2.46 18.95 -22.69
N ALA A 64 1.13 19.04 -22.48
CA ALA A 64 0.19 17.93 -22.68
C ALA A 64 -0.28 17.79 -24.14
N ALA A 65 -0.09 18.81 -24.98
CA ALA A 65 -0.67 18.87 -26.33
C ALA A 65 -0.23 17.73 -27.25
N ALA A 66 1.04 17.32 -27.17
CA ALA A 66 1.56 16.24 -27.98
C ALA A 66 0.93 14.88 -27.60
N ASP A 67 0.72 14.65 -26.31
CA ASP A 67 0.14 13.41 -25.79
C ASP A 67 -1.36 13.32 -26.05
N VAL A 68 -2.08 14.43 -25.91
CA VAL A 68 -3.50 14.51 -26.28
C VAL A 68 -3.67 14.26 -27.77
N LEU A 69 -2.86 14.91 -28.63
CA LEU A 69 -2.93 14.68 -30.07
C LEU A 69 -2.61 13.22 -30.44
N ARG A 70 -1.65 12.60 -29.76
CA ARG A 70 -1.35 11.17 -29.94
C ARG A 70 -2.55 10.30 -29.54
N ALA A 71 -3.14 10.54 -28.36
CA ALA A 71 -4.29 9.79 -27.86
C ALA A 71 -5.52 9.89 -28.77
N LEU A 72 -5.73 11.05 -29.41
CA LEU A 72 -6.78 11.28 -30.40
C LEU A 72 -6.51 10.51 -31.71
N ARG A 73 -5.24 10.44 -32.15
CA ARG A 73 -4.85 9.70 -33.36
C ARG A 73 -4.95 8.20 -33.18
N ASP A 74 -4.49 7.67 -32.05
CA ASP A 74 -4.53 6.24 -31.75
C ASP A 74 -5.97 5.69 -31.67
N ARG A 75 -6.95 6.59 -31.49
CA ARG A 75 -8.38 6.29 -31.41
C ARG A 75 -9.16 6.69 -32.67
N ASP A 76 -8.48 6.97 -33.79
CA ASP A 76 -9.12 7.40 -35.03
C ASP A 76 -10.06 8.63 -34.86
N LEU A 77 -9.86 9.45 -33.82
CA LEU A 77 -10.63 10.69 -33.59
C LEU A 77 -10.02 11.85 -34.39
N VAL A 78 -8.71 11.80 -34.64
CA VAL A 78 -7.96 12.69 -35.52
C VAL A 78 -7.25 11.85 -36.58
N VAL A 79 -7.38 12.25 -37.85
CA VAL A 79 -6.79 11.58 -39.00
C VAL A 79 -5.86 12.53 -39.75
N ARG A 80 -5.01 11.98 -40.63
CA ARG A 80 -4.22 12.82 -41.55
C ARG A 80 -5.13 13.46 -42.60
N GLU A 81 -4.79 14.67 -43.01
CA GLU A 81 -5.48 15.34 -44.11
C GLU A 81 -5.41 14.49 -45.39
N GLY A 82 -6.53 14.41 -46.13
CA GLY A 82 -6.64 13.54 -47.31
C GLY A 82 -6.82 12.04 -47.05
N THR A 83 -6.99 11.58 -45.80
CA THR A 83 -7.33 10.17 -45.49
C THR A 83 -8.73 9.83 -46.05
N ASP A 84 -8.83 8.76 -46.86
CA ASP A 84 -10.09 8.20 -47.36
C ASP A 84 -10.80 7.38 -46.26
N GLU A 85 -11.47 8.10 -45.36
CA GLU A 85 -12.19 7.49 -44.24
C GLU A 85 -13.42 6.67 -44.70
N GLU A 86 -14.10 7.08 -45.77
CA GLU A 86 -15.25 6.35 -46.31
C GLU A 86 -14.84 5.03 -46.95
N GLY A 87 -13.77 5.02 -47.76
CA GLY A 87 -13.21 3.80 -48.33
C GLY A 87 -12.71 2.84 -47.26
N GLY A 88 -12.04 3.36 -46.22
CA GLY A 88 -11.62 2.58 -45.06
C GLY A 88 -12.79 1.98 -44.28
N LEU A 89 -13.89 2.71 -44.13
CA LEU A 89 -15.11 2.20 -43.48
C LEU A 89 -15.80 1.13 -44.34
N ARG A 90 -15.92 1.33 -45.66
CA ARG A 90 -16.49 0.32 -46.58
C ARG A 90 -15.69 -0.98 -46.53
N ALA A 91 -14.36 -0.91 -46.49
CA ALA A 91 -13.50 -2.08 -46.35
C ALA A 91 -13.72 -2.80 -45.00
N LEU A 92 -13.83 -2.04 -43.90
CA LEU A 92 -14.09 -2.57 -42.55
C LEU A 92 -15.46 -3.28 -42.46
N LEU A 93 -16.47 -2.76 -43.16
CA LEU A 93 -17.81 -3.35 -43.21
C LEU A 93 -17.89 -4.56 -44.15
N ALA A 94 -17.15 -4.55 -45.27
CA ALA A 94 -17.10 -5.65 -46.23
C ALA A 94 -16.50 -6.95 -45.64
N ASP A 95 -15.66 -6.83 -44.61
CA ASP A 95 -15.07 -7.96 -43.88
C ASP A 95 -16.04 -8.58 -42.85
N ARG A 96 -17.30 -8.11 -42.77
CA ARG A 96 -18.33 -8.63 -41.86
C ARG A 96 -19.42 -9.40 -42.64
N PRO A 97 -19.63 -10.71 -42.39
CA PRO A 97 -20.65 -11.45 -43.10
C PRO A 97 -22.06 -11.06 -42.62
N GLU A 98 -22.90 -10.55 -43.53
CA GLU A 98 -24.30 -10.13 -43.29
C GLU A 98 -25.29 -11.27 -42.98
N ALA A 99 -24.84 -12.48 -42.65
CA ALA A 99 -25.70 -13.67 -42.52
C ALA A 99 -25.97 -14.14 -41.08
N ALA A 100 -26.05 -13.23 -40.10
CA ALA A 100 -26.41 -13.56 -38.72
C ALA A 100 -27.80 -13.03 -38.35
N GLY A 101 -28.84 -13.60 -38.97
CA GLY A 101 -30.17 -13.62 -38.35
C GLY A 101 -30.14 -14.38 -37.02
N HIS A 102 -31.18 -14.18 -36.18
CA HIS A 102 -31.32 -14.66 -34.80
C HIS A 102 -31.32 -16.21 -34.57
N GLY A 103 -30.56 -16.99 -35.33
CA GLY A 103 -30.59 -18.46 -35.28
C GLY A 103 -29.25 -19.19 -35.42
N ALA A 104 -28.10 -18.52 -35.39
CA ALA A 104 -26.79 -19.18 -35.55
C ALA A 104 -25.83 -18.91 -34.39
N ALA A 105 -26.17 -19.40 -33.19
CA ALA A 105 -25.19 -19.60 -32.12
C ALA A 105 -24.40 -20.89 -32.40
N GLY A 106 -23.56 -20.85 -33.43
CA GLY A 106 -22.79 -22.00 -33.87
C GLY A 106 -21.54 -21.57 -34.63
N THR A 107 -20.41 -21.57 -33.92
CA THR A 107 -19.05 -21.61 -34.49
C THR A 107 -18.69 -20.53 -35.50
N ALA A 108 -18.48 -19.30 -35.03
CA ALA A 108 -17.61 -18.35 -35.72
C ALA A 108 -16.33 -18.15 -34.88
N ARG A 109 -15.23 -18.80 -35.29
CA ARG A 109 -13.87 -18.43 -34.87
C ARG A 109 -13.50 -17.16 -35.63
N GLY A 110 -13.81 -16.01 -35.05
CA GLY A 110 -13.42 -14.69 -35.49
C GLY A 110 -13.55 -13.75 -34.30
N SER A 111 -12.44 -13.14 -33.90
CA SER A 111 -12.33 -12.30 -32.70
C SER A 111 -13.29 -11.12 -32.76
N TRP A 112 -14.38 -11.19 -32.01
CA TRP A 112 -15.01 -9.98 -31.50
C TRP A 112 -14.04 -9.34 -30.49
N PRO A 113 -13.88 -8.01 -30.47
CA PRO A 113 -13.18 -7.35 -29.38
C PRO A 113 -13.94 -7.69 -28.08
N THR A 114 -13.22 -8.26 -27.11
CA THR A 114 -13.75 -8.73 -25.83
C THR A 114 -14.10 -7.60 -24.85
N THR A 115 -13.96 -6.34 -25.26
CA THR A 115 -14.25 -5.14 -24.47
C THR A 115 -15.63 -4.57 -24.82
N ARG A 116 -16.70 -5.21 -24.32
CA ARG A 116 -18.08 -4.94 -24.76
C ARG A 116 -18.79 -3.74 -24.12
N TYR A 117 -18.09 -2.87 -23.41
CA TYR A 117 -18.68 -1.62 -22.88
C TYR A 117 -17.70 -0.46 -23.01
N GLY A 118 -17.69 0.20 -24.17
CA GLY A 118 -16.89 1.40 -24.40
C GLY A 118 -17.52 2.61 -23.71
N LEU A 119 -17.33 2.72 -22.38
CA LEU A 119 -17.42 4.02 -21.72
C LEU A 119 -16.36 4.95 -22.33
N PRO A 120 -16.68 6.23 -22.54
CA PRO A 120 -15.70 7.16 -23.06
C PRO A 120 -14.62 7.43 -22.02
N GLN A 121 -13.38 7.05 -22.34
CA GLN A 121 -12.25 7.24 -21.43
C GLN A 121 -11.99 8.72 -21.18
N HIS A 122 -12.00 9.19 -19.94
CA HIS A 122 -11.60 10.54 -19.56
C HIS A 122 -10.08 10.64 -19.48
N LEU A 123 -9.55 11.61 -20.22
CA LEU A 123 -8.14 11.95 -20.25
C LEU A 123 -7.96 13.27 -19.49
N SER A 124 -7.71 13.16 -18.19
CA SER A 124 -7.30 14.29 -17.37
C SER A 124 -5.89 14.77 -17.73
N THR A 125 -5.79 16.07 -17.94
CA THR A 125 -4.58 16.86 -18.19
C THR A 125 -4.29 17.83 -17.04
N ALA A 126 -5.07 17.76 -15.96
CA ALA A 126 -4.82 18.53 -14.75
C ALA A 126 -3.40 18.24 -14.23
N ARG A 127 -2.64 19.30 -13.94
CA ARG A 127 -1.27 19.15 -13.44
C ARG A 127 -1.28 18.37 -12.12
N PRO A 128 -0.40 17.38 -11.95
CA PRO A 128 -0.20 16.74 -10.65
C PRO A 128 0.22 17.79 -9.60
N ARG A 129 -0.09 17.52 -8.33
CA ARG A 129 0.30 18.39 -7.22
C ARG A 129 1.81 18.71 -7.29
N PRO A 130 2.22 19.95 -6.97
CA PRO A 130 3.63 20.34 -7.09
C PRO A 130 4.52 19.44 -6.23
N GLY A 131 5.43 18.69 -6.88
CA GLY A 131 6.35 17.73 -6.24
C GLY A 131 6.72 16.51 -7.09
N SER A 132 5.99 16.19 -8.16
CA SER A 132 6.26 15.03 -9.03
C SER A 132 7.03 15.41 -10.30
N SER A 133 8.31 15.75 -10.19
CA SER A 133 9.18 15.98 -11.36
C SER A 133 9.91 14.71 -11.83
N GLY A 134 9.43 13.52 -11.45
CA GLY A 134 9.98 12.22 -11.85
C GLY A 134 9.15 11.58 -12.97
N ALA A 135 9.78 10.72 -13.78
CA ALA A 135 9.05 9.84 -14.69
C ALA A 135 8.06 8.98 -13.86
N ALA A 136 6.80 8.91 -14.30
CA ALA A 136 5.76 8.16 -13.60
C ALA A 136 6.16 6.68 -13.47
N GLU A 137 5.96 6.10 -12.28
CA GLU A 137 6.27 4.69 -12.04
C GLU A 137 5.27 3.80 -12.82
N PRO A 138 5.74 2.90 -13.71
CA PRO A 138 4.84 2.03 -14.44
C PRO A 138 4.19 1.01 -13.50
N LEU A 139 2.88 0.81 -13.63
CA LEU A 139 2.12 -0.12 -12.80
C LEU A 139 1.06 -0.86 -13.62
N THR A 140 1.17 -2.18 -13.71
CA THR A 140 0.28 -3.01 -14.53
C THR A 140 -0.75 -3.74 -13.66
N TYR A 141 -2.03 -3.50 -13.91
CA TYR A 141 -3.17 -4.18 -13.31
C TYR A 141 -3.77 -5.22 -14.28
N LEU A 142 -4.01 -6.42 -13.78
CA LEU A 142 -4.90 -7.40 -14.42
C LEU A 142 -6.21 -7.44 -13.64
N LEU A 143 -7.32 -7.06 -14.26
CA LEU A 143 -8.64 -7.03 -13.64
C LEU A 143 -9.44 -8.26 -14.09
N LEU A 144 -9.66 -9.19 -13.18
CA LEU A 144 -10.45 -10.41 -13.40
C LEU A 144 -11.83 -10.24 -12.74
N GLY A 145 -12.80 -9.75 -13.50
CA GLY A 145 -14.10 -9.37 -12.92
C GLY A 145 -15.16 -9.02 -13.95
N GLY A 146 -16.37 -8.74 -13.45
CA GLY A 146 -17.50 -8.34 -14.29
C GLY A 146 -17.41 -6.88 -14.77
N CYS A 147 -18.57 -6.33 -15.15
CA CYS A 147 -18.73 -4.95 -15.59
C CYS A 147 -18.14 -3.92 -14.61
N VAL A 148 -18.33 -4.11 -13.30
CA VAL A 148 -17.79 -3.23 -12.25
C VAL A 148 -16.29 -2.98 -12.44
N THR A 149 -15.50 -4.05 -12.56
CA THR A 149 -14.03 -3.92 -12.71
C THR A 149 -13.63 -3.27 -14.03
N GLN A 150 -14.43 -3.42 -15.09
CA GLN A 150 -14.20 -2.75 -16.37
C GLN A 150 -14.40 -1.23 -16.24
N PHE A 151 -15.40 -0.80 -15.46
CA PHE A 151 -15.67 0.62 -15.23
C PHE A 151 -14.72 1.26 -14.23
N THR A 152 -14.05 0.47 -13.40
CA THR A 152 -12.96 0.94 -12.53
C THR A 152 -11.68 1.29 -13.29
N GLU A 153 -11.49 0.82 -14.54
CA GLU A 153 -10.25 1.04 -15.30
C GLU A 153 -9.89 2.52 -15.44
N GLU A 154 -10.85 3.35 -15.83
CA GLU A 154 -10.63 4.77 -16.09
C GLU A 154 -10.36 5.57 -14.81
N PRO A 155 -11.19 5.48 -13.73
CA PRO A 155 -10.85 6.08 -12.44
C PRO A 155 -9.50 5.61 -11.92
N LEU A 156 -9.13 4.34 -12.13
CA LEU A 156 -7.85 3.80 -11.69
C LEU A 156 -6.67 4.44 -12.43
N VAL A 157 -6.78 4.65 -13.75
CA VAL A 157 -5.76 5.36 -14.53
C VAL A 157 -5.69 6.83 -14.12
N SER A 158 -6.83 7.50 -13.97
CA SER A 158 -6.87 8.93 -13.59
C SER A 158 -6.27 9.16 -12.21
N LEU A 159 -6.75 8.45 -11.18
CA LEU A 159 -6.24 8.55 -9.81
C LEU A 159 -4.78 8.08 -9.72
N GLY A 160 -4.37 7.10 -10.53
CA GLY A 160 -2.98 6.68 -10.64
C GLY A 160 -2.05 7.81 -11.08
N ARG A 161 -2.44 8.57 -12.12
CA ARG A 161 -1.67 9.70 -12.63
C ARG A 161 -1.54 10.84 -11.61
N GLU A 162 -2.63 11.17 -10.91
CA GLU A 162 -2.60 12.14 -9.80
C GLU A 162 -1.62 11.73 -8.70
N GLN A 163 -1.37 10.43 -8.58
CA GLN A 163 -0.45 9.82 -7.64
C GLN A 163 0.96 9.57 -8.20
N GLY A 164 1.25 10.00 -9.44
CA GLY A 164 2.55 9.83 -10.09
C GLY A 164 2.80 8.44 -10.68
N LEU A 165 1.76 7.68 -10.98
CA LEU A 165 1.82 6.32 -11.53
C LEU A 165 1.36 6.29 -13.00
N ASP A 166 2.09 5.56 -13.87
CA ASP A 166 1.64 5.19 -15.22
C ASP A 166 0.90 3.85 -15.15
N VAL A 167 -0.40 3.92 -14.83
CA VAL A 167 -1.23 2.73 -14.68
C VAL A 167 -1.65 2.18 -16.04
N ARG A 168 -1.45 0.87 -16.23
CA ARG A 168 -1.95 0.12 -17.38
C ARG A 168 -2.87 -0.99 -16.90
N THR A 169 -4.02 -1.14 -17.54
CA THR A 169 -5.01 -2.15 -17.20
C THR A 169 -5.16 -3.17 -18.32
N GLU A 170 -5.39 -4.42 -17.95
CA GLU A 170 -5.96 -5.44 -18.82
C GLU A 170 -7.16 -6.05 -18.12
N HIS A 171 -8.33 -6.00 -18.74
CA HIS A 171 -9.56 -6.58 -18.19
C HIS A 171 -9.88 -7.92 -18.85
N LEU A 172 -10.26 -8.89 -18.02
CA LEU A 172 -10.80 -10.17 -18.45
C LEU A 172 -11.99 -10.57 -17.58
N TRP A 173 -12.97 -11.19 -18.23
CA TRP A 173 -14.06 -11.83 -17.51
C TRP A 173 -13.55 -13.08 -16.78
N PRO A 174 -14.04 -13.36 -15.55
CA PRO A 174 -13.65 -14.55 -14.81
C PRO A 174 -13.91 -15.81 -15.63
N GLY A 175 -12.86 -16.61 -15.84
CA GLY A 175 -12.89 -17.87 -16.57
C GLY A 175 -12.56 -19.05 -15.67
N SER A 176 -12.10 -20.16 -16.27
CA SER A 176 -11.59 -21.28 -15.48
C SER A 176 -10.29 -20.89 -14.75
N THR A 177 -9.92 -21.64 -13.71
CA THR A 177 -8.63 -21.44 -13.04
C THR A 177 -7.44 -21.52 -13.99
N ARG A 178 -7.53 -22.35 -15.04
CA ARG A 178 -6.51 -22.42 -16.11
C ARG A 178 -6.42 -21.13 -16.93
N ASP A 179 -7.55 -20.51 -17.24
CA ASP A 179 -7.57 -19.26 -18.01
C ASP A 179 -6.99 -18.12 -17.20
N MET A 180 -7.33 -18.06 -15.90
CA MET A 180 -6.73 -17.13 -14.94
C MET A 180 -5.21 -17.31 -14.86
N SER A 181 -4.71 -18.53 -14.64
CA SER A 181 -3.26 -18.75 -14.56
C SER A 181 -2.54 -18.37 -15.87
N ARG A 182 -3.14 -18.65 -17.03
CA ARG A 182 -2.60 -18.25 -18.33
C ARG A 182 -2.57 -16.73 -18.50
N ALA A 183 -3.62 -16.03 -18.05
CA ALA A 183 -3.68 -14.57 -18.09
C ALA A 183 -2.58 -13.96 -17.21
N VAL A 184 -2.46 -14.40 -15.96
CA VAL A 184 -1.40 -13.92 -15.05
C VAL A 184 -0.01 -14.18 -15.63
N ALA A 185 0.22 -15.36 -16.22
CA ALA A 185 1.50 -15.69 -16.85
C ALA A 185 1.81 -14.87 -18.11
N ARG A 186 0.78 -14.54 -18.91
CA ARG A 186 0.89 -13.72 -20.13
C ARG A 186 1.16 -12.26 -19.80
N VAL A 187 0.30 -11.67 -18.96
CA VAL A 187 0.30 -10.23 -18.65
C VAL A 187 1.45 -9.89 -17.70
N ARG A 188 1.79 -10.81 -16.78
CA ARG A 188 2.75 -10.61 -15.70
C ARG A 188 2.48 -9.31 -14.92
N PRO A 189 1.25 -9.11 -14.43
CA PRO A 189 0.84 -7.85 -13.81
C PRO A 189 1.57 -7.62 -12.47
N ASP A 190 1.70 -6.36 -12.07
CA ASP A 190 2.15 -5.98 -10.73
C ASP A 190 1.07 -6.25 -9.67
N VAL A 191 -0.20 -6.04 -10.06
CA VAL A 191 -1.38 -6.24 -9.22
C VAL A 191 -2.44 -7.00 -10.02
N THR A 192 -2.98 -8.09 -9.47
CA THR A 192 -4.16 -8.75 -10.04
C THR A 192 -5.35 -8.55 -9.13
N VAL A 193 -6.43 -7.99 -9.67
CA VAL A 193 -7.72 -7.88 -8.98
C VAL A 193 -8.57 -9.07 -9.39
N TYR A 194 -9.14 -9.77 -8.41
CA TYR A 194 -10.11 -10.84 -8.62
C TYR A 194 -11.41 -10.47 -7.93
N GLN A 195 -12.43 -10.26 -8.76
CA GLN A 195 -13.79 -10.01 -8.35
C GLN A 195 -14.62 -11.22 -8.76
N ALA A 196 -15.06 -12.01 -7.76
CA ALA A 196 -15.88 -13.19 -8.00
C ALA A 196 -17.23 -12.73 -8.57
N GLY A 197 -17.35 -12.78 -9.90
CA GLY A 197 -18.30 -12.00 -10.68
C GLY A 197 -19.75 -12.08 -10.22
N VAL A 198 -20.44 -10.94 -10.30
CA VAL A 198 -21.78 -10.74 -9.74
C VAL A 198 -22.87 -11.53 -10.47
N GLN A 199 -22.88 -11.49 -11.80
CA GLN A 199 -24.02 -12.06 -12.54
C GLN A 199 -24.05 -13.60 -12.54
N PRO A 200 -22.93 -14.34 -12.65
CA PRO A 200 -22.96 -15.81 -12.56
C PRO A 200 -23.08 -16.34 -11.12
N PHE A 201 -22.56 -15.61 -10.12
CA PHE A 201 -22.48 -16.08 -8.74
C PHE A 201 -23.56 -15.49 -7.81
N LEU A 202 -23.85 -14.18 -7.90
CA LEU A 202 -24.79 -13.51 -7.00
C LEU A 202 -26.23 -13.58 -7.49
N SER A 203 -26.51 -13.55 -8.80
CA SER A 203 -27.89 -13.70 -9.30
C SER A 203 -28.57 -14.99 -8.83
N ALA A 204 -27.83 -16.11 -8.77
CA ALA A 204 -28.35 -17.39 -8.30
C ALA A 204 -28.80 -17.36 -6.83
N LEU A 205 -28.24 -16.46 -6.03
CA LEU A 205 -28.46 -16.37 -4.60
C LEU A 205 -29.26 -15.13 -4.17
N TRP A 206 -29.30 -14.08 -5.00
CA TRP A 206 -29.99 -12.82 -4.71
C TRP A 206 -31.25 -12.62 -5.56
N ASP A 207 -31.18 -12.76 -6.89
CA ASP A 207 -32.31 -12.43 -7.77
C ASP A 207 -33.48 -13.42 -7.60
N GLY A 208 -33.16 -14.69 -7.34
CA GLY A 208 -34.13 -15.76 -7.08
C GLY A 208 -34.44 -16.02 -5.60
N ALA A 209 -33.84 -15.27 -4.68
CA ALA A 209 -33.82 -15.60 -3.25
C ALA A 209 -35.21 -15.81 -2.63
N HIS A 210 -36.19 -15.02 -3.07
CA HIS A 210 -37.58 -15.05 -2.60
C HIS A 210 -38.38 -16.25 -3.10
N THR A 211 -37.86 -16.99 -4.09
CA THR A 211 -38.52 -18.17 -4.69
C THR A 211 -37.88 -19.50 -4.27
N GLN A 212 -36.69 -19.47 -3.68
CA GLN A 212 -35.95 -20.66 -3.26
C GLN A 212 -36.22 -20.99 -1.79
N ASP A 213 -36.27 -22.27 -1.45
CA ASP A 213 -36.32 -22.70 -0.05
C ASP A 213 -34.96 -22.57 0.66
N SER A 214 -34.95 -22.63 2.00
CA SER A 214 -33.73 -22.50 2.79
C SER A 214 -32.67 -23.56 2.46
N GLU A 215 -33.08 -24.78 2.09
CA GLU A 215 -32.14 -25.86 1.81
C GLU A 215 -31.39 -25.60 0.49
N GLU A 216 -32.10 -25.17 -0.55
CA GLU A 216 -31.52 -24.79 -1.84
C GLU A 216 -30.57 -23.60 -1.71
N ARG A 217 -30.93 -22.60 -0.90
CA ARG A 217 -30.08 -21.43 -0.61
C ARG A 217 -28.81 -21.85 0.15
N GLY A 218 -28.93 -22.73 1.15
CA GLY A 218 -27.78 -23.29 1.86
C GLY A 218 -26.84 -24.11 0.98
N ARG A 219 -27.39 -24.92 0.06
CA ARG A 219 -26.62 -25.65 -0.96
C ARG A 219 -25.87 -24.70 -1.89
N THR A 220 -26.54 -23.66 -2.40
CA THR A 220 -25.93 -22.64 -3.27
C THR A 220 -24.79 -21.91 -2.57
N LEU A 221 -25.00 -21.45 -1.33
CA LEU A 221 -23.98 -20.81 -0.50
C LEU A 221 -22.74 -21.72 -0.31
N SER A 222 -22.95 -23.01 -0.06
CA SER A 222 -21.87 -23.98 0.12
C SER A 222 -21.05 -24.20 -1.17
N LEU A 223 -21.71 -24.23 -2.33
CA LEU A 223 -21.05 -24.31 -3.64
C LEU A 223 -20.24 -23.04 -3.92
N MET A 224 -20.78 -21.87 -3.60
CA MET A 224 -20.07 -20.59 -3.76
C MET A 224 -18.82 -20.53 -2.90
N LYS A 225 -18.90 -20.91 -1.62
CA LYS A 225 -17.71 -21.02 -0.75
C LYS A 225 -16.65 -21.97 -1.32
N SER A 226 -17.08 -23.12 -1.84
CA SER A 226 -16.16 -24.08 -2.47
C SER A 226 -15.47 -23.49 -3.71
N ALA A 227 -16.22 -22.79 -4.57
CA ALA A 227 -15.68 -22.11 -5.74
C ALA A 227 -14.70 -20.98 -5.36
N LEU A 228 -15.04 -20.18 -4.34
CA LEU A 228 -14.16 -19.13 -3.81
C LEU A 228 -12.83 -19.73 -3.31
N SER A 229 -12.88 -20.82 -2.53
CA SER A 229 -11.66 -21.50 -2.06
C SER A 229 -10.76 -21.93 -3.22
N ILE A 230 -11.34 -22.57 -4.24
CA ILE A 230 -10.60 -23.08 -5.41
C ILE A 230 -9.98 -21.92 -6.19
N ASN A 231 -10.76 -20.88 -6.49
CA ASN A 231 -10.31 -19.75 -7.30
C ASN A 231 -9.28 -18.88 -6.56
N ILE A 232 -9.48 -18.59 -5.28
CA ILE A 232 -8.53 -17.79 -4.48
C ILE A 232 -7.19 -18.52 -4.34
N THR A 233 -7.22 -19.84 -4.10
CA THR A 233 -5.99 -20.64 -4.03
C THR A 233 -5.27 -20.64 -5.39
N ALA A 234 -5.99 -20.90 -6.48
CA ALA A 234 -5.41 -20.89 -7.82
C ALA A 234 -4.86 -19.51 -8.22
N LEU A 235 -5.49 -18.42 -7.78
CA LEU A 235 -4.98 -17.07 -7.97
C LEU A 235 -3.67 -16.89 -7.22
N ALA A 236 -3.62 -17.22 -5.93
CA ALA A 236 -2.41 -17.11 -5.11
C ALA A 236 -1.23 -17.86 -5.74
N ASP A 237 -1.46 -19.09 -6.19
CA ASP A 237 -0.46 -19.94 -6.85
C ASP A 237 0.02 -19.33 -8.16
N ALA A 238 -0.88 -18.75 -8.97
CA ALA A 238 -0.55 -18.15 -10.26
C ALA A 238 0.25 -16.84 -10.14
N LEU A 239 0.10 -16.11 -9.04
CA LEU A 239 0.73 -14.81 -8.84
C LEU A 239 2.24 -14.90 -8.60
N ASP A 240 2.74 -16.06 -8.14
CA ASP A 240 4.15 -16.27 -7.80
C ASP A 240 4.70 -15.18 -6.84
N GLY A 241 3.93 -14.88 -5.79
CA GLY A 241 4.28 -13.89 -4.77
C GLY A 241 3.92 -12.43 -5.10
N ARG A 242 3.43 -12.13 -6.31
CA ARG A 242 2.90 -10.80 -6.66
C ARG A 242 1.57 -10.51 -5.98
N LEU A 243 1.22 -9.22 -5.88
CA LEU A 243 0.04 -8.77 -5.15
C LEU A 243 -1.25 -9.21 -5.85
N GLY A 244 -2.11 -9.90 -5.11
CA GLY A 244 -3.49 -10.18 -5.50
C GLY A 244 -4.48 -9.44 -4.60
N LEU A 245 -5.47 -8.81 -5.19
CA LEU A 245 -6.57 -8.14 -4.52
C LEU A 245 -7.84 -8.96 -4.74
N VAL A 246 -8.49 -9.44 -3.68
CA VAL A 246 -9.68 -10.27 -3.74
C VAL A 246 -10.85 -9.50 -3.17
N HIS A 247 -11.91 -9.31 -3.95
CA HIS A 247 -13.12 -8.67 -3.45
C HIS A 247 -13.85 -9.58 -2.46
N ASN A 248 -14.32 -8.99 -1.36
CA ASN A 248 -15.45 -9.54 -0.63
C ASN A 248 -16.77 -9.01 -1.24
N PHE A 249 -17.88 -9.14 -0.54
CA PHE A 249 -19.20 -8.77 -1.05
C PHE A 249 -19.78 -7.60 -0.25
N GLY A 250 -20.23 -6.56 -0.95
CA GLY A 250 -21.04 -5.51 -0.37
C GLY A 250 -22.51 -5.95 -0.18
N PRO A 251 -23.17 -5.58 0.94
CA PRO A 251 -24.59 -5.88 1.10
C PRO A 251 -25.46 -4.98 0.20
N PRO A 252 -26.55 -5.50 -0.39
CA PRO A 252 -27.48 -4.68 -1.15
C PRO A 252 -28.19 -3.64 -0.27
N ALA A 253 -28.70 -2.58 -0.89
CA ALA A 253 -29.46 -1.52 -0.25
C ALA A 253 -30.79 -2.04 0.34
N LEU A 254 -31.39 -3.06 -0.27
CA LEU A 254 -32.64 -3.68 0.19
C LEU A 254 -32.55 -5.20 0.26
N SER A 255 -33.43 -5.81 1.07
CA SER A 255 -33.71 -7.25 1.05
C SER A 255 -35.13 -7.48 0.55
N PRO A 256 -35.37 -8.51 -0.30
CA PRO A 256 -36.72 -8.89 -0.71
C PRO A 256 -37.59 -9.34 0.48
N PHE A 257 -36.98 -9.74 1.61
CA PHE A 257 -37.68 -10.10 2.85
C PHE A 257 -37.92 -8.89 3.78
N GLY A 258 -37.50 -7.69 3.36
CA GLY A 258 -37.68 -6.44 4.08
C GLY A 258 -37.12 -6.49 5.50
N ARG A 259 -37.92 -6.02 6.47
CA ARG A 259 -37.52 -5.98 7.89
C ARG A 259 -37.47 -7.36 8.55
N PHE A 260 -37.99 -8.40 7.90
CA PHE A 260 -38.02 -9.77 8.41
C PHE A 260 -36.90 -10.65 7.85
N ASP A 261 -35.92 -10.08 7.13
CA ASP A 261 -34.74 -10.82 6.65
C ASP A 261 -34.01 -11.58 7.78
N PHE A 262 -34.05 -11.08 9.02
CA PHE A 262 -33.46 -11.75 10.17
C PHE A 262 -34.15 -13.07 10.56
N ALA A 263 -35.40 -13.27 10.14
CA ALA A 263 -36.17 -14.48 10.40
C ALA A 263 -35.89 -15.57 9.34
N GLU A 264 -35.27 -15.20 8.22
CA GLU A 264 -34.88 -16.13 7.18
C GLU A 264 -33.59 -16.84 7.57
N GLU A 265 -33.59 -18.18 7.50
CA GLU A 265 -32.40 -18.98 7.85
C GLU A 265 -31.18 -18.55 7.03
N TYR A 266 -31.38 -18.21 5.75
CA TYR A 266 -30.33 -17.71 4.85
C TYR A 266 -30.64 -16.28 4.37
N GLY A 267 -31.10 -15.37 5.23
CA GLY A 267 -31.27 -13.95 4.88
C GLY A 267 -30.02 -13.29 4.26
N PHE A 268 -30.20 -12.20 3.52
CA PHE A 268 -29.11 -11.53 2.79
C PHE A 268 -27.96 -11.13 3.71
N ARG A 269 -28.26 -10.62 4.91
CA ARG A 269 -27.24 -10.24 5.90
C ARG A 269 -26.37 -11.41 6.32
N ARG A 270 -26.98 -12.58 6.55
CA ARG A 270 -26.25 -13.79 6.95
C ARG A 270 -25.40 -14.29 5.80
N VAL A 271 -25.93 -14.31 4.58
CA VAL A 271 -25.17 -14.79 3.42
C VAL A 271 -23.93 -13.92 3.17
N VAL A 272 -24.07 -12.59 3.18
CA VAL A 272 -22.93 -11.66 3.03
C VAL A 272 -21.89 -11.91 4.12
N ALA A 273 -22.32 -11.99 5.39
CA ALA A 273 -21.41 -12.28 6.50
C ALA A 273 -20.68 -13.62 6.36
N GLU A 274 -21.38 -14.69 5.93
CA GLU A 274 -20.79 -16.01 5.75
C GLU A 274 -19.84 -16.09 4.55
N LEU A 275 -20.13 -15.38 3.45
CA LEU A 275 -19.25 -15.29 2.29
C LEU A 275 -18.01 -14.45 2.62
N ASN A 276 -18.18 -13.27 3.23
CA ASN A 276 -17.07 -12.39 3.60
C ASN A 276 -16.12 -13.07 4.60
N ALA A 277 -16.66 -13.74 5.62
CA ALA A 277 -15.86 -14.52 6.56
C ALA A 277 -15.09 -15.67 5.87
N HIS A 278 -15.68 -16.27 4.83
CA HIS A 278 -15.04 -17.33 4.05
C HIS A 278 -13.92 -16.77 3.14
N VAL A 279 -14.14 -15.63 2.50
CA VAL A 279 -13.11 -14.91 1.72
C VAL A 279 -11.92 -14.55 2.63
N ASP A 280 -12.18 -13.96 3.79
CA ASP A 280 -11.16 -13.65 4.80
C ASP A 280 -10.33 -14.88 5.18
N HIS A 281 -11.01 -16.01 5.39
CA HIS A 281 -10.37 -17.27 5.76
C HIS A 281 -9.46 -17.81 4.64
N CYS A 282 -9.88 -17.69 3.38
CA CYS A 282 -9.08 -18.08 2.23
C CYS A 282 -7.87 -17.15 2.06
N VAL A 283 -8.10 -15.83 2.00
CA VAL A 283 -7.07 -14.81 1.79
C VAL A 283 -6.01 -14.82 2.89
N ARG A 284 -6.40 -14.99 4.17
CA ARG A 284 -5.46 -14.94 5.31
C ARG A 284 -4.31 -15.95 5.23
N ARG A 285 -4.47 -17.04 4.48
CA ARG A 285 -3.47 -18.09 4.27
C ARG A 285 -2.37 -17.70 3.28
N HIS A 286 -2.60 -16.67 2.47
CA HIS A 286 -1.71 -16.25 1.41
C HIS A 286 -1.17 -14.84 1.70
N PRO A 287 0.12 -14.67 1.99
CA PRO A 287 0.68 -13.39 2.40
C PRO A 287 0.71 -12.33 1.30
N ASN A 288 0.64 -12.76 0.03
CA ASN A 288 0.59 -11.89 -1.15
C ASN A 288 -0.84 -11.50 -1.56
N LEU A 289 -1.87 -11.92 -0.82
CA LEU A 289 -3.25 -11.55 -1.08
C LEU A 289 -3.77 -10.52 -0.05
N MET A 290 -4.59 -9.58 -0.52
CA MET A 290 -5.33 -8.62 0.30
C MET A 290 -6.81 -8.62 -0.08
N VAL A 291 -7.69 -8.29 0.88
CA VAL A 291 -9.13 -8.16 0.64
C VAL A 291 -9.43 -6.72 0.21
N VAL A 292 -10.18 -6.58 -0.88
CA VAL A 292 -10.90 -5.34 -1.21
C VAL A 292 -12.25 -5.42 -0.49
N ASP A 293 -12.40 -4.62 0.55
CA ASP A 293 -13.54 -4.67 1.46
C ASP A 293 -14.70 -3.82 0.94
N GLU A 294 -15.47 -4.37 0.01
CA GLU A 294 -16.70 -3.79 -0.52
C GLU A 294 -17.72 -3.50 0.59
N GLU A 295 -17.85 -4.37 1.60
CA GLU A 295 -18.76 -4.14 2.74
C GLU A 295 -18.39 -2.85 3.48
N ARG A 296 -17.10 -2.59 3.69
CA ARG A 296 -16.62 -1.32 4.25
C ARG A 296 -16.86 -0.13 3.32
N LEU A 297 -16.68 -0.28 2.01
CA LEU A 297 -16.98 0.79 1.05
C LEU A 297 -18.47 1.15 1.09
N VAL A 298 -19.35 0.15 1.12
CA VAL A 298 -20.80 0.31 1.25
C VAL A 298 -21.17 0.98 2.57
N ALA A 299 -20.53 0.60 3.68
CA ALA A 299 -20.76 1.25 4.97
C ALA A 299 -20.29 2.72 4.98
N ARG A 300 -19.21 3.03 4.25
CA ARG A 300 -18.63 4.39 4.19
C ARG A 300 -19.42 5.34 3.28
N TYR A 301 -19.77 4.89 2.08
CA TYR A 301 -20.37 5.73 1.04
C TYR A 301 -21.90 5.54 0.91
N GLY A 302 -22.44 4.47 1.51
CA GLY A 302 -23.85 4.09 1.44
C GLY A 302 -24.16 3.21 0.23
N ALA A 303 -24.90 2.12 0.46
CA ALA A 303 -25.31 1.18 -0.60
C ALA A 303 -26.07 1.88 -1.74
N ALA A 304 -27.00 2.79 -1.41
CA ALA A 304 -27.79 3.51 -2.41
C ALA A 304 -26.97 4.47 -3.30
N THR A 305 -25.75 4.83 -2.86
CA THR A 305 -24.82 5.65 -3.64
C THR A 305 -23.96 4.78 -4.57
N LEU A 306 -23.58 3.59 -4.09
CA LEU A 306 -22.62 2.72 -4.78
C LEU A 306 -23.28 1.66 -5.67
N PHE A 307 -24.50 1.25 -5.34
CA PHE A 307 -25.24 0.19 -6.02
C PHE A 307 -26.54 0.71 -6.60
N ASP A 308 -27.04 -0.02 -7.58
CA ASP A 308 -28.22 0.28 -8.39
C ASP A 308 -29.36 -0.72 -8.15
N ASP A 309 -29.25 -1.53 -7.11
CA ASP A 309 -30.17 -2.62 -6.73
C ASP A 309 -31.56 -2.14 -6.29
N LEU A 310 -31.74 -0.82 -6.19
CA LEU A 310 -33.05 -0.17 -6.06
C LEU A 310 -33.82 -0.11 -7.38
N VAL A 311 -33.13 -0.24 -8.51
CA VAL A 311 -33.68 -0.09 -9.88
C VAL A 311 -33.44 -1.33 -10.72
N PHE A 312 -32.26 -1.92 -10.63
CA PHE A 312 -31.88 -3.14 -11.33
C PHE A 312 -31.90 -4.35 -10.38
N PRO A 313 -31.87 -5.60 -10.91
CA PRO A 313 -31.77 -6.80 -10.08
C PRO A 313 -30.56 -6.76 -9.14
N PHE A 314 -30.63 -7.40 -7.98
CA PHE A 314 -29.55 -7.44 -6.99
C PHE A 314 -28.23 -8.00 -7.54
N GLY A 315 -28.32 -8.95 -8.47
CA GLY A 315 -27.19 -9.52 -9.23
C GLY A 315 -26.66 -8.63 -10.36
N HIS A 316 -27.16 -7.39 -10.47
CA HIS A 316 -26.59 -6.35 -11.29
C HIS A 316 -25.85 -5.37 -10.36
N HIS A 317 -24.60 -5.05 -10.66
CA HIS A 317 -23.86 -4.02 -9.93
C HIS A 317 -23.60 -2.86 -10.88
N GLY A 318 -24.16 -1.70 -10.53
CA GLY A 318 -23.99 -0.43 -11.23
C GLY A 318 -24.98 -0.25 -12.40
N GLY A 319 -25.53 0.95 -12.56
CA GLY A 319 -26.48 1.26 -13.63
C GLY A 319 -26.77 2.74 -13.73
N SER A 320 -27.21 3.20 -14.90
CA SER A 320 -27.66 4.58 -15.08
C SER A 320 -29.04 4.70 -14.47
N LEU A 321 -29.23 5.69 -13.60
CA LEU A 321 -30.56 6.04 -13.09
C LEU A 321 -31.31 6.96 -14.05
N ASP A 322 -30.70 7.40 -15.15
CA ASP A 322 -31.37 8.24 -16.15
C ASP A 322 -32.20 7.37 -17.11
N PRO A 323 -33.53 7.33 -16.98
CA PRO A 323 -34.39 6.55 -17.86
C PRO A 323 -34.42 7.08 -19.30
N ALA A 324 -33.88 8.28 -19.57
CA ALA A 324 -33.72 8.82 -20.91
C ALA A 324 -32.38 8.43 -21.56
N ASP A 325 -31.49 7.76 -20.81
CA ASP A 325 -30.16 7.38 -21.26
C ASP A 325 -29.98 5.86 -21.26
N GLU A 326 -30.13 5.24 -22.43
CA GLU A 326 -29.89 3.81 -22.64
C GLU A 326 -28.39 3.44 -22.65
N ARG A 327 -27.48 4.39 -22.45
CA ARG A 327 -26.05 4.08 -22.32
C ARG A 327 -25.82 3.31 -21.02
N PRO A 328 -24.93 2.30 -21.02
CA PRO A 328 -24.52 1.61 -19.81
C PRO A 328 -23.65 2.55 -18.96
N HIS A 329 -24.27 3.51 -18.28
CA HIS A 329 -23.61 4.46 -17.39
C HIS A 329 -23.71 3.96 -15.95
N GLN A 330 -22.80 3.07 -15.56
CA GLN A 330 -22.71 2.62 -14.19
C GLN A 330 -21.98 3.65 -13.32
N LEU A 331 -22.49 3.84 -12.10
CA LEU A 331 -22.16 4.82 -11.07
C LEU A 331 -20.65 5.20 -11.00
N PRO A 332 -20.25 6.45 -11.32
CA PRO A 332 -18.87 6.91 -11.17
C PRO A 332 -18.34 6.73 -9.73
N ALA A 333 -19.23 6.81 -8.73
CA ALA A 333 -18.86 6.67 -7.33
C ALA A 333 -18.28 5.28 -6.95
N LEU A 334 -18.82 4.17 -7.48
CA LEU A 334 -18.30 2.84 -7.16
C LEU A 334 -16.96 2.59 -7.86
N GLY A 335 -16.84 2.97 -9.13
CA GLY A 335 -15.58 2.87 -9.88
C GLY A 335 -14.47 3.69 -9.23
N GLU A 336 -14.75 4.93 -8.83
CA GLU A 336 -13.82 5.79 -8.10
C GLU A 336 -13.46 5.22 -6.72
N ALA A 337 -14.43 4.74 -5.95
CA ALA A 337 -14.19 4.15 -4.63
C ALA A 337 -13.30 2.90 -4.74
N LEU A 338 -13.57 2.02 -5.70
CA LEU A 338 -12.76 0.82 -5.96
C LEU A 338 -11.36 1.17 -6.47
N ALA A 339 -11.24 2.13 -7.40
CA ALA A 339 -9.95 2.58 -7.89
C ALA A 339 -9.08 3.15 -6.76
N GLY A 340 -9.66 4.00 -5.91
CA GLY A 340 -9.01 4.51 -4.71
C GLY A 340 -8.56 3.39 -3.77
N GLU A 341 -9.41 2.39 -3.56
CA GLU A 341 -9.11 1.22 -2.74
C GLU A 341 -7.97 0.35 -3.32
N TYR A 342 -7.94 0.13 -4.64
CA TYR A 342 -6.90 -0.63 -5.31
C TYR A 342 -5.53 0.03 -5.17
N LEU A 343 -5.47 1.36 -5.34
CA LEU A 343 -4.24 2.13 -5.16
C LEU A 343 -3.82 2.18 -3.68
N ALA A 344 -4.78 2.28 -2.76
CA ALA A 344 -4.53 2.19 -1.32
C ALA A 344 -3.92 0.86 -0.92
N CYS A 345 -4.51 -0.26 -1.35
CA CYS A 345 -3.96 -1.60 -1.13
C CYS A 345 -2.56 -1.77 -1.72
N HIS A 346 -2.33 -1.28 -2.94
CA HIS A 346 -1.00 -1.31 -3.56
C HIS A 346 0.05 -0.56 -2.74
N ARG A 347 -0.27 0.67 -2.30
CA ARG A 347 0.60 1.48 -1.45
C ARG A 347 0.88 0.83 -0.10
N ALA A 348 -0.15 0.30 0.56
CA ALA A 348 -0.03 -0.41 1.82
C ALA A 348 0.86 -1.65 1.68
N HIS A 349 0.68 -2.43 0.61
CA HIS A 349 1.51 -3.60 0.31
C HIS A 349 2.98 -3.25 0.07
N ARG A 350 3.24 -2.19 -0.70
CA ARG A 350 4.61 -1.70 -0.99
C ARG A 350 5.25 -0.97 0.19
N ALA A 351 4.48 -0.65 1.24
CA ALA A 351 4.87 0.28 2.31
C ALA A 351 5.41 1.63 1.79
N ALA A 352 4.91 2.06 0.63
CA ALA A 352 5.37 3.27 -0.05
C ALA A 352 4.88 4.51 0.70
N GLY A 353 5.82 5.41 1.05
CA GLY A 353 5.49 6.63 1.79
C GLY A 353 4.90 6.37 3.18
N GLN A 354 5.29 5.26 3.83
CA GLN A 354 4.80 4.90 5.17
C GLN A 354 5.20 5.94 6.22
N ILE A 355 4.22 6.36 7.02
CA ILE A 355 4.42 7.19 8.20
C ILE A 355 4.76 6.30 9.38
N LYS A 356 5.86 6.64 10.06
CA LYS A 356 6.41 5.89 11.19
C LYS A 356 6.35 6.67 12.50
N LEU A 357 6.17 7.98 12.42
CA LEU A 357 6.07 8.90 13.54
C LEU A 357 4.89 9.85 13.32
N VAL A 358 4.01 9.97 14.31
CA VAL A 358 3.06 11.06 14.40
C VAL A 358 3.57 12.03 15.47
N VAL A 359 3.81 13.27 15.07
CA VAL A 359 4.10 14.37 15.99
C VAL A 359 2.81 15.16 16.18
N THR A 360 2.40 15.36 17.42
CA THR A 360 1.20 16.13 17.74
C THR A 360 1.54 17.34 18.58
N ASP A 361 0.89 18.45 18.28
CA ASP A 361 0.66 19.49 19.25
C ASP A 361 -0.21 18.98 20.42
N LEU A 362 -0.22 19.72 21.54
CA LEU A 362 -0.94 19.38 22.76
C LEU A 362 -2.16 20.28 22.97
N ASP A 363 -1.92 21.56 23.27
CA ASP A 363 -2.94 22.54 23.66
C ASP A 363 -3.75 23.01 22.45
N GLY A 364 -5.05 22.74 22.44
CA GLY A 364 -5.93 22.96 21.29
C GLY A 364 -6.03 21.74 20.36
N THR A 365 -5.10 20.79 20.45
CA THR A 365 -5.05 19.60 19.60
C THR A 365 -5.46 18.31 20.33
N LEU A 366 -4.70 17.85 21.33
CA LEU A 366 -5.06 16.65 22.11
C LEU A 366 -6.15 16.92 23.14
N TRP A 367 -6.28 18.17 23.57
CA TRP A 367 -7.32 18.65 24.47
C TRP A 367 -7.68 20.09 24.11
N PRO A 368 -8.86 20.57 24.52
CA PRO A 368 -9.22 21.96 24.32
C PRO A 368 -8.44 22.87 25.29
N GLY A 369 -8.16 24.10 24.84
CA GLY A 369 -7.53 25.11 25.70
C GLY A 369 -6.08 24.78 26.07
N ILE A 370 -5.63 25.34 27.19
CA ILE A 370 -4.26 25.21 27.69
C ILE A 370 -4.28 24.38 28.97
N ALA A 371 -3.71 23.17 28.95
CA ALA A 371 -3.80 22.25 30.09
C ALA A 371 -3.21 22.81 31.40
N ALA A 372 -2.18 23.66 31.31
CA ALA A 372 -1.55 24.28 32.47
C ALA A 372 -2.47 25.32 33.15
N ASP A 373 -3.37 25.95 32.39
CA ASP A 373 -4.26 27.01 32.88
C ASP A 373 -5.67 26.47 33.18
N ASP A 374 -6.21 25.68 32.25
CA ASP A 374 -7.60 25.20 32.26
C ASP A 374 -7.75 23.82 32.94
N GLY A 375 -6.64 23.12 33.20
CA GLY A 375 -6.66 21.74 33.69
C GLY A 375 -7.31 20.78 32.69
N PHE A 376 -7.96 19.72 33.20
CA PHE A 376 -8.68 18.75 32.35
C PHE A 376 -10.15 18.59 32.75
N ASP A 377 -10.76 19.65 33.28
CA ASP A 377 -12.19 19.65 33.64
C ASP A 377 -13.10 19.40 32.42
N TRP A 378 -12.59 19.64 31.20
CA TRP A 378 -13.24 19.30 29.93
C TRP A 378 -13.60 17.81 29.81
N LEU A 379 -12.96 16.95 30.60
CA LEU A 379 -13.31 15.53 30.66
C LEU A 379 -14.64 15.28 31.36
N ASP A 380 -15.07 16.14 32.28
CA ASP A 380 -16.28 15.89 33.08
C ASP A 380 -17.56 16.37 32.39
N GLY A 381 -17.46 17.17 31.33
CA GLY A 381 -18.60 17.60 30.51
C GLY A 381 -18.99 16.61 29.41
N ASP A 382 -20.15 16.81 28.76
CA ASP A 382 -20.62 16.02 27.60
C ASP A 382 -20.59 16.84 26.29
N ALA A 383 -19.69 17.83 26.21
CA ALA A 383 -19.57 18.71 25.06
C ALA A 383 -18.98 17.98 23.84
N THR A 384 -19.35 18.40 22.63
CA THR A 384 -18.78 17.89 21.37
C THR A 384 -17.25 17.89 21.35
N SER A 385 -16.63 18.92 21.93
CA SER A 385 -15.18 19.03 22.06
C SER A 385 -14.56 17.82 22.76
N ARG A 386 -15.13 17.36 23.88
CA ARG A 386 -14.66 16.17 24.60
C ARG A 386 -14.60 14.95 23.69
N TRP A 387 -15.66 14.71 22.92
CA TRP A 387 -15.75 13.55 22.03
C TRP A 387 -14.77 13.62 20.86
N VAL A 388 -14.50 14.82 20.34
CA VAL A 388 -13.49 15.05 19.29
C VAL A 388 -12.10 14.69 19.80
N HIS A 389 -11.68 15.25 20.94
CA HIS A 389 -10.36 15.02 21.51
C HIS A 389 -10.18 13.58 22.02
N ALA A 390 -11.19 12.99 22.66
CA ALA A 390 -11.16 11.57 23.05
C ALA A 390 -11.06 10.65 21.81
N GLY A 391 -11.75 11.00 20.73
CA GLY A 391 -11.63 10.30 19.45
C GLY A 391 -10.22 10.38 18.86
N LEU A 392 -9.53 11.52 19.01
CA LEU A 392 -8.15 11.67 18.56
C LEU A 392 -7.19 10.80 19.41
N HIS A 393 -7.32 10.81 20.73
CA HIS A 393 -6.55 9.92 21.62
C HIS A 393 -6.72 8.45 21.26
N GLN A 394 -7.95 8.01 20.99
CA GLN A 394 -8.21 6.63 20.57
C GLN A 394 -7.54 6.32 19.22
N ALA A 395 -7.59 7.22 18.24
CA ALA A 395 -6.96 7.01 16.94
C ALA A 395 -5.43 6.88 17.08
N LEU A 396 -4.80 7.78 17.84
CA LEU A 396 -3.36 7.71 18.14
C LEU A 396 -2.98 6.43 18.89
N SER A 397 -3.80 5.98 19.84
CA SER A 397 -3.60 4.71 20.54
C SER A 397 -3.67 3.50 19.59
N VAL A 398 -4.62 3.49 18.65
CA VAL A 398 -4.71 2.45 17.61
C VAL A 398 -3.43 2.43 16.77
N LEU A 399 -2.94 3.59 16.33
CA LEU A 399 -1.69 3.70 15.57
C LEU A 399 -0.47 3.25 16.38
N ALA A 400 -0.37 3.66 17.65
CA ALA A 400 0.68 3.22 18.56
C ALA A 400 0.69 1.70 18.74
N SER A 401 -0.48 1.07 18.86
CA SER A 401 -0.61 -0.39 18.95
C SER A 401 -0.15 -1.13 17.68
N ARG A 402 -0.17 -0.44 16.53
CA ARG A 402 0.35 -0.90 15.23
C ARG A 402 1.81 -0.51 15.01
N GLY A 403 2.46 0.08 16.01
CA GLY A 403 3.88 0.40 16.00
C GLY A 403 4.22 1.71 15.30
N VAL A 404 3.26 2.63 15.12
CA VAL A 404 3.57 4.03 14.81
C VAL A 404 4.04 4.70 16.09
N LEU A 405 5.18 5.40 16.08
CA LEU A 405 5.66 6.12 17.25
C LEU A 405 4.92 7.44 17.39
N LEU A 406 4.75 7.91 18.63
CA LEU A 406 4.15 9.20 18.93
C LEU A 406 5.20 10.11 19.57
N ALA A 407 5.25 11.38 19.17
CA ALA A 407 6.02 12.42 19.85
C ALA A 407 5.19 13.71 19.94
N THR A 408 5.63 14.64 20.79
CA THR A 408 4.92 15.91 20.97
C THR A 408 5.75 17.09 20.50
N SER A 409 5.10 18.09 19.89
CA SER A 409 5.67 19.39 19.56
C SER A 409 4.66 20.50 19.92
N SER A 410 4.83 21.08 21.10
CA SER A 410 3.92 22.09 21.66
C SER A 410 4.69 23.32 22.16
N LYS A 411 4.01 24.46 22.21
CA LYS A 411 4.53 25.69 22.81
C LYS A 411 4.06 25.79 24.25
N GLY A 412 4.99 25.86 25.19
CA GLY A 412 4.67 25.96 26.61
C GLY A 412 5.85 25.68 27.51
N ASP A 413 5.58 25.63 28.82
CA ASP A 413 6.53 25.18 29.83
C ASP A 413 6.45 23.65 29.99
N ALA A 414 7.57 22.97 29.75
CA ALA A 414 7.60 21.51 29.72
C ALA A 414 7.23 20.88 31.08
N GLU A 415 7.69 21.47 32.18
CA GLU A 415 7.46 20.91 33.52
C GLU A 415 5.99 21.08 33.92
N ALA A 416 5.42 22.26 33.71
CA ALA A 416 4.03 22.56 33.98
C ALA A 416 3.08 21.69 33.13
N THR A 417 3.29 21.63 31.81
CA THR A 417 2.43 20.84 30.90
C THR A 417 2.50 19.34 31.22
N LEU A 418 3.69 18.78 31.43
CA LEU A 418 3.84 17.36 31.77
C LEU A 418 3.33 17.05 33.19
N GLY A 419 3.48 17.98 34.13
CA GLY A 419 2.96 17.87 35.49
C GLY A 419 1.44 17.82 35.50
N ALA A 420 0.78 18.74 34.78
CA ALA A 420 -0.66 18.74 34.58
C ALA A 420 -1.10 17.42 33.94
N TRP A 421 -0.52 17.04 32.79
CA TRP A 421 -0.92 15.82 32.07
C TRP A 421 -0.80 14.53 32.90
N LYS A 422 0.24 14.39 33.74
CA LYS A 422 0.39 13.22 34.63
C LYS A 422 -0.69 13.15 35.71
N GLY A 423 -1.16 14.29 36.21
CA GLY A 423 -2.13 14.35 37.31
C GLY A 423 -3.48 13.69 37.00
N HIS A 424 -3.83 13.56 35.72
CA HIS A 424 -5.16 13.10 35.27
C HIS A 424 -5.19 11.62 34.84
N GLY A 425 -4.03 10.98 34.71
CA GLY A 425 -3.88 9.57 34.28
C GLY A 425 -4.44 8.52 35.26
N GLY A 426 -4.81 8.91 36.48
CA GLY A 426 -5.38 8.02 37.50
C GLY A 426 -6.91 7.80 37.39
N SER A 427 -7.60 8.49 36.48
CA SER A 427 -9.07 8.58 36.47
C SER A 427 -9.81 7.38 35.82
N GLY A 428 -9.11 6.31 35.42
CA GLY A 428 -9.72 5.16 34.73
C GLY A 428 -10.24 5.47 33.33
N ARG A 429 -9.88 6.63 32.76
CA ARG A 429 -10.30 7.09 31.43
C ARG A 429 -9.21 6.77 30.40
N PRO A 430 -9.57 6.36 29.17
CA PRO A 430 -8.62 5.87 28.17
C PRO A 430 -7.95 7.03 27.41
N LEU A 431 -7.29 7.94 28.13
CA LEU A 431 -6.43 8.96 27.52
C LEU A 431 -5.00 8.44 27.42
N LEU A 432 -4.29 8.94 26.41
CA LEU A 432 -2.84 8.76 26.33
C LEU A 432 -2.18 9.62 27.42
N GLY A 433 -1.19 9.06 28.11
CA GLY A 433 -0.32 9.76 29.03
C GLY A 433 1.01 10.15 28.37
N PRO A 434 1.87 10.91 29.08
CA PRO A 434 3.19 11.27 28.55
C PRO A 434 4.04 10.05 28.13
N ASP A 435 3.91 8.94 28.85
CA ASP A 435 4.72 7.74 28.60
C ASP A 435 4.30 6.96 27.34
N ASP A 436 3.15 7.28 26.74
CA ASP A 436 2.75 6.77 25.43
C ASP A 436 3.52 7.44 24.27
N PHE A 437 4.24 8.52 24.56
CA PHE A 437 5.05 9.27 23.61
C PHE A 437 6.53 8.96 23.85
N VAL A 438 7.30 8.82 22.77
CA VAL A 438 8.73 8.50 22.87
C VAL A 438 9.58 9.71 23.23
N LEU A 439 9.15 10.91 22.86
CA LEU A 439 9.86 12.17 23.06
C LEU A 439 8.88 13.34 23.15
N HIS A 440 9.29 14.38 23.88
CA HIS A 440 8.56 15.63 24.00
C HIS A 440 9.41 16.82 23.61
N SER A 441 8.90 17.66 22.71
CA SER A 441 9.45 18.98 22.40
C SER A 441 8.42 20.03 22.84
N ILE A 442 8.52 20.44 24.11
CA ILE A 442 7.63 21.44 24.71
C ILE A 442 8.50 22.64 25.08
N ASN A 443 8.42 23.72 24.30
CA ASN A 443 9.20 24.94 24.49
C ASN A 443 8.72 26.03 23.51
N TRP A 444 9.28 27.23 23.61
CA TRP A 444 8.91 28.38 22.78
C TRP A 444 9.68 28.50 21.45
N ARG A 445 10.50 27.51 21.07
CA ARG A 445 11.21 27.53 19.77
C ARG A 445 10.20 27.27 18.62
N PRO A 446 10.56 27.61 17.36
CA PRO A 446 9.78 27.20 16.20
C PRO A 446 9.55 25.68 16.19
N LYS A 447 8.31 25.25 15.88
CA LYS A 447 7.94 23.82 15.91
C LYS A 447 8.74 23.02 14.89
N SER A 448 9.02 23.60 13.72
CA SER A 448 9.92 22.98 12.73
C SER A 448 11.28 22.57 13.29
N ALA A 449 11.92 23.42 14.11
CA ALA A 449 13.21 23.13 14.71
C ALA A 449 13.12 22.00 15.74
N GLY A 450 12.04 21.95 16.52
CA GLY A 450 11.75 20.85 17.43
C GLY A 450 11.51 19.54 16.70
N ILE A 451 10.72 19.55 15.63
CA ILE A 451 10.41 18.38 14.81
C ILE A 451 11.65 17.86 14.07
N ALA A 452 12.50 18.74 13.56
CA ALA A 452 13.77 18.35 12.95
C ALA A 452 14.67 17.59 13.94
N GLU A 453 14.76 18.08 15.18
CA GLU A 453 15.50 17.42 16.26
C GLU A 453 14.91 16.04 16.60
N LEU A 454 13.58 15.92 16.66
CA LEU A 454 12.89 14.64 16.85
C LEU A 454 13.22 13.65 15.71
N CYS A 455 13.21 14.11 14.46
CA CYS A 455 13.55 13.32 13.28
C CYS A 455 14.99 12.78 13.38
N THR A 456 15.96 13.63 13.73
CA THR A 456 17.36 13.24 13.91
C THR A 456 17.52 12.22 15.03
N ARG A 457 16.94 12.46 16.22
CA ARG A 457 17.06 11.56 17.38
C ARG A 457 16.44 10.18 17.12
N LEU A 458 15.35 10.12 16.37
CA LEU A 458 14.63 8.88 16.07
C LEU A 458 15.11 8.22 14.76
N GLY A 459 15.94 8.90 13.97
CA GLY A 459 16.44 8.42 12.69
C GLY A 459 15.36 8.31 11.62
N PHE A 460 14.36 9.20 11.63
CA PHE A 460 13.31 9.27 10.61
C PHE A 460 13.58 10.39 9.63
N ALA A 461 13.28 10.14 8.35
CA ALA A 461 13.24 11.19 7.34
C ALA A 461 11.92 11.97 7.45
N PRO A 462 11.87 13.27 7.11
CA PRO A 462 10.65 14.09 7.20
C PRO A 462 9.42 13.45 6.53
N GLU A 463 9.60 12.75 5.41
CA GLU A 463 8.52 12.09 4.65
C GLU A 463 7.86 10.92 5.40
N GLN A 464 8.49 10.46 6.49
CA GLN A 464 7.99 9.40 7.37
C GLN A 464 7.26 9.96 8.60
N VAL A 465 7.05 11.28 8.65
CA VAL A 465 6.46 11.99 9.77
C VAL A 465 5.15 12.66 9.35
N LEU A 466 4.13 12.52 10.20
CA LEU A 466 2.88 13.28 10.12
C LEU A 466 2.80 14.23 11.31
N PHE A 467 2.53 15.51 11.05
CA PHE A 467 2.34 16.53 12.06
C PHE A 467 0.86 16.92 12.21
N LEU A 468 0.37 16.95 13.45
CA LEU A 468 -0.99 17.37 13.85
C LEU A 468 -0.92 18.63 14.69
N ASP A 469 -1.65 19.66 14.28
CA ASP A 469 -1.72 20.95 14.99
C ASP A 469 -3.00 21.68 14.60
N ASP A 470 -3.74 22.22 15.57
CA ASP A 470 -4.96 22.99 15.32
C ASP A 470 -4.66 24.35 14.67
N ASN A 471 -3.49 24.92 14.93
CA ASN A 471 -3.10 26.25 14.49
C ASN A 471 -2.56 26.25 13.05
N PRO A 472 -3.25 26.90 12.09
CA PRO A 472 -2.81 26.96 10.69
C PRO A 472 -1.47 27.66 10.48
N VAL A 473 -1.08 28.58 11.37
CA VAL A 473 0.20 29.29 11.28
C VAL A 473 1.36 28.36 11.58
N GLU A 474 1.25 27.54 12.63
CA GLU A 474 2.27 26.54 12.96
C GLU A 474 2.36 25.47 11.88
N ARG A 475 1.23 25.04 11.32
CA ARG A 475 1.21 24.14 10.16
C ARG A 475 1.97 24.72 8.96
N ALA A 476 1.73 25.99 8.61
CA ALA A 476 2.41 26.64 7.50
C ALA A 476 3.92 26.82 7.76
N GLU A 477 4.31 27.13 9.00
CA GLU A 477 5.70 27.25 9.42
C GLU A 477 6.45 25.92 9.22
N VAL A 478 5.89 24.82 9.74
CA VAL A 478 6.47 23.49 9.58
C VAL A 478 6.52 23.06 8.11
N ALA A 479 5.47 23.33 7.33
CA ALA A 479 5.42 23.01 5.90
C ALA A 479 6.56 23.67 5.12
N SER A 480 6.83 24.95 5.43
CA SER A 480 7.86 25.73 4.76
C SER A 480 9.27 25.30 5.17
N ALA A 481 9.48 24.94 6.44
CA ALA A 481 10.80 24.65 6.99
C ALA A 481 11.23 23.19 6.77
N LEU A 482 10.28 22.25 6.66
CA LEU A 482 10.53 20.82 6.48
C LEU A 482 9.81 20.27 5.24
N PRO A 483 10.32 20.58 4.02
CA PRO A 483 9.75 20.02 2.79
C PRO A 483 9.69 18.49 2.85
N GLY A 484 8.56 17.92 2.44
CA GLY A 484 8.32 16.47 2.46
C GLY A 484 7.65 15.95 3.74
N LEU A 485 7.69 16.70 4.85
CA LEU A 485 6.92 16.36 6.04
C LEU A 485 5.42 16.45 5.75
N ARG A 486 4.65 15.45 6.18
CA ARG A 486 3.20 15.45 5.98
C ARG A 486 2.50 16.18 7.10
N ILE A 487 1.50 16.98 6.77
CA ILE A 487 0.75 17.78 7.72
C ILE A 487 -0.72 17.43 7.58
N ALA A 488 -1.40 17.19 8.70
CA ALA A 488 -2.84 16.99 8.68
C ALA A 488 -3.56 18.29 8.30
N GLU A 489 -4.53 18.18 7.40
CA GLU A 489 -5.25 19.32 6.86
C GLU A 489 -6.58 19.53 7.61
N GLY A 490 -7.05 20.77 7.63
CA GLY A 490 -8.35 21.10 8.22
C GLY A 490 -8.34 21.20 9.75
N PRO A 491 -9.54 21.28 10.35
CA PRO A 491 -9.73 21.40 11.80
C PRO A 491 -9.54 20.06 12.54
N VAL A 492 -9.26 20.09 13.84
CA VAL A 492 -8.95 18.90 14.67
C VAL A 492 -9.96 17.74 14.53
N HIS A 493 -11.25 18.05 14.35
CA HIS A 493 -12.28 17.01 14.21
C HIS A 493 -12.13 16.12 12.95
N THR A 494 -11.38 16.56 11.94
CA THR A 494 -11.09 15.74 10.74
C THR A 494 -9.86 14.85 10.91
N PHE A 495 -9.00 15.11 11.91
CA PHE A 495 -7.73 14.38 12.06
C PHE A 495 -7.95 12.90 12.33
N ARG A 496 -9.00 12.53 13.08
CA ARG A 496 -9.32 11.12 13.36
C ARG A 496 -9.52 10.32 12.07
N GLU A 497 -10.29 10.84 11.13
CA GLU A 497 -10.54 10.16 9.86
C GLU A 497 -9.24 10.00 9.07
N GLN A 498 -8.46 11.08 8.95
CA GLN A 498 -7.18 11.07 8.25
C GLN A 498 -6.20 10.04 8.85
N LEU A 499 -6.15 9.93 10.17
CA LEU A 499 -5.29 8.95 10.86
C LEU A 499 -5.72 7.50 10.63
N LEU A 500 -7.03 7.24 10.55
CA LEU A 500 -7.58 5.89 10.49
C LEU A 500 -7.86 5.39 9.06
N SER A 501 -7.89 6.27 8.06
CA SER A 501 -8.15 5.92 6.65
C SER A 501 -6.98 6.16 5.70
N SER A 502 -5.81 6.58 6.20
CA SER A 502 -4.64 6.85 5.37
C SER A 502 -3.85 5.57 5.11
N PRO A 503 -3.64 5.15 3.85
CA PRO A 503 -2.84 3.97 3.52
C PRO A 503 -1.38 4.08 4.00
N ALA A 504 -0.89 5.31 4.20
CA ALA A 504 0.46 5.54 4.71
C ALA A 504 0.62 5.22 6.20
N LEU A 505 -0.49 5.16 6.95
CA LEU A 505 -0.54 4.78 8.37
C LEU A 505 -1.00 3.33 8.58
N GLU A 506 -1.32 2.62 7.50
CA GLU A 506 -1.68 1.21 7.50
C GLU A 506 -0.43 0.34 7.50
N SER A 507 0.29 0.34 8.61
CA SER A 507 1.48 -0.51 8.79
C SER A 507 1.11 -1.92 9.28
N GLY A 508 0.82 -2.84 8.36
CA GLY A 508 0.78 -4.31 8.59
C GLY A 508 -0.10 -4.82 9.75
N ARG A 509 -0.01 -6.14 10.02
CA ARG A 509 -0.73 -6.78 11.14
C ARG A 509 -0.23 -6.25 12.48
N ARG A 510 -1.13 -6.11 13.47
CA ARG A 510 -0.75 -5.86 14.87
C ARG A 510 0.10 -7.04 15.36
N THR A 511 1.40 -6.81 15.57
CA THR A 511 2.31 -7.81 16.15
C THR A 511 2.65 -7.43 17.59
N ARG A 512 3.11 -8.40 18.39
CA ARG A 512 3.64 -8.16 19.74
C ARG A 512 4.74 -7.10 19.71
N GLU A 513 5.59 -7.14 18.71
CA GLU A 513 6.71 -6.21 18.56
C GLU A 513 6.25 -4.80 18.18
N ALA A 514 5.26 -4.68 17.29
CA ALA A 514 4.65 -3.40 16.97
C ALA A 514 4.04 -2.75 18.23
N ALA A 515 3.32 -3.53 19.04
CA ALA A 515 2.74 -3.05 20.29
C ALA A 515 3.80 -2.65 21.36
N GLN A 516 5.01 -3.22 21.30
CA GLN A 516 6.12 -2.88 22.21
C GLN A 516 7.06 -1.79 21.64
N ARG A 517 6.78 -1.25 20.45
CA ARG A 517 7.72 -0.36 19.75
C ARG A 517 7.99 0.94 20.52
N THR A 518 6.97 1.54 21.12
CA THR A 518 7.13 2.73 21.97
C THR A 518 8.06 2.45 23.14
N HIS A 519 7.79 1.39 23.91
CA HIS A 519 8.60 0.98 25.06
C HIS A 519 10.07 0.73 24.68
N THR A 520 10.29 -0.10 23.66
CA THR A 520 11.64 -0.46 23.19
C THR A 520 12.41 0.73 22.61
N THR A 521 11.72 1.70 22.00
CA THR A 521 12.37 2.94 21.51
C THR A 521 12.74 3.87 22.66
N ARG A 522 11.89 3.99 23.69
CA ARG A 522 12.23 4.75 24.91
C ARG A 522 13.43 4.14 25.65
N ALA A 523 13.49 2.80 25.73
CA ALA A 523 14.66 2.10 26.27
C ALA A 523 15.95 2.44 25.48
N MET A 524 15.87 2.49 24.15
CA MET A 524 16.98 2.92 23.28
C MET A 524 17.42 4.35 23.58
N LEU A 525 16.48 5.30 23.69
CA LEU A 525 16.79 6.70 23.98
C LEU A 525 17.44 6.87 25.36
N ARG A 526 16.90 6.21 26.39
CA ARG A 526 17.48 6.21 27.75
C ARG A 526 18.90 5.65 27.77
N ARG A 527 19.17 4.62 26.95
CA ARG A 527 20.51 4.06 26.78
C ARG A 527 21.49 5.04 26.15
N GLN A 528 21.07 5.78 25.12
CA GLN A 528 21.91 6.79 24.47
C GLN A 528 22.30 7.89 25.47
N GLU A 529 21.35 8.34 26.29
CA GLU A 529 21.60 9.35 27.34
C GLU A 529 22.57 8.84 28.41
N LEU A 530 22.40 7.61 28.89
CA LEU A 530 23.32 7.01 29.86
C LEU A 530 24.73 6.74 29.28
N GLY A 531 24.80 6.28 28.03
CA GLY A 531 26.05 5.99 27.35
C GLY A 531 26.90 7.24 27.08
N ALA A 532 26.28 8.42 27.01
CA ALA A 532 27.00 9.68 26.82
C ALA A 532 27.86 10.08 28.03
N THR A 533 27.65 9.46 29.21
CA THR A 533 28.30 9.83 30.46
C THR A 533 29.27 8.76 31.01
N MET A 534 29.43 7.63 30.33
CA MET A 534 30.19 6.47 30.83
C MET A 534 31.26 6.03 29.83
N ASP A 535 32.29 5.32 30.32
CA ASP A 535 33.17 4.55 29.45
C ASP A 535 32.37 3.47 28.70
N ARG A 536 32.75 3.21 27.44
CA ARG A 536 31.99 2.33 26.54
C ARG A 536 31.89 0.90 27.06
N GLU A 537 32.99 0.35 27.59
CA GLU A 537 33.03 -1.04 28.02
C GLU A 537 32.28 -1.21 29.35
N GLU A 538 32.45 -0.28 30.28
CA GLU A 538 31.69 -0.22 31.53
C GLU A 538 30.19 -0.10 31.27
N PHE A 539 29.81 0.79 30.33
CA PHE A 539 28.43 0.97 29.91
C PHE A 539 27.81 -0.35 29.42
N LEU A 540 28.44 -1.04 28.48
CA LEU A 540 27.91 -2.29 27.92
C LEU A 540 27.74 -3.38 28.99
N ARG A 541 28.73 -3.56 29.88
CA ARG A 541 28.62 -4.52 30.99
C ARG A 541 27.45 -4.17 31.92
N SER A 542 27.24 -2.88 32.18
CA SER A 542 26.15 -2.41 33.06
C SER A 542 24.75 -2.71 32.52
N LEU A 543 24.61 -2.90 31.20
CA LEU A 543 23.32 -3.14 30.55
C LEU A 543 22.83 -4.59 30.72
N GLY A 544 23.72 -5.55 30.98
CA GLY A 544 23.37 -6.97 31.08
C GLY A 544 22.77 -7.51 29.78
N ILE A 545 23.48 -7.32 28.66
CA ILE A 545 22.96 -7.61 27.31
C ILE A 545 22.90 -9.12 27.10
N GLY A 546 21.70 -9.61 26.75
CA GLY A 546 21.48 -10.99 26.31
C GLY A 546 21.26 -11.05 24.79
N LEU A 547 22.04 -11.88 24.11
CA LEU A 547 21.87 -12.18 22.69
C LEU A 547 21.60 -13.68 22.52
N ARG A 548 20.42 -14.02 22.03
CA ARG A 548 20.08 -15.40 21.63
C ARG A 548 20.07 -15.51 20.12
N VAL A 549 20.84 -16.44 19.58
CA VAL A 549 20.92 -16.74 18.15
C VAL A 549 20.29 -18.10 17.88
N ALA A 550 19.38 -18.15 16.90
CA ALA A 550 18.67 -19.38 16.52
C ALA A 550 18.47 -19.46 15.01
N ARG A 551 18.17 -20.66 14.48
CA ARG A 551 17.80 -20.84 13.07
C ARG A 551 16.36 -20.41 12.83
N ALA A 552 16.09 -19.87 11.65
CA ALA A 552 14.74 -19.53 11.26
C ALA A 552 13.95 -20.79 10.84
N GLY A 553 12.84 -21.02 11.54
CA GLY A 553 11.75 -21.89 11.10
C GLY A 553 10.74 -21.19 10.18
N GLU A 554 9.78 -21.96 9.68
CA GLU A 554 8.69 -21.50 8.79
C GLU A 554 7.87 -20.34 9.41
N GLU A 555 7.65 -20.39 10.72
CA GLU A 555 6.94 -19.38 11.50
C GLU A 555 7.66 -18.03 11.55
N HIS A 556 8.95 -17.99 11.20
CA HIS A 556 9.78 -16.79 11.28
C HIS A 556 9.91 -16.05 9.94
N LEU A 557 9.60 -16.69 8.80
CA LEU A 557 9.90 -16.15 7.47
C LEU A 557 9.22 -14.81 7.21
N ALA A 558 7.95 -14.68 7.61
CA ALA A 558 7.21 -13.42 7.52
C ALA A 558 7.91 -12.27 8.24
N ARG A 559 8.40 -12.53 9.46
CA ARG A 559 9.04 -11.50 10.28
C ARG A 559 10.46 -11.19 9.79
N ALA A 560 11.22 -12.19 9.34
CA ALA A 560 12.55 -11.99 8.77
C ALA A 560 12.49 -11.16 7.48
N SER A 561 11.55 -11.48 6.57
CA SER A 561 11.28 -10.67 5.37
C SER A 561 10.93 -9.23 5.75
N GLU A 562 10.04 -9.03 6.72
CA GLU A 562 9.70 -7.70 7.19
C GLU A 562 10.91 -6.94 7.75
N LEU A 563 11.80 -7.61 8.50
CA LEU A 563 13.00 -7.01 9.05
C LEU A 563 14.00 -6.57 7.97
N PHE A 564 14.24 -7.41 6.95
CA PHE A 564 15.04 -7.05 5.77
C PHE A 564 14.42 -5.87 5.00
N ASN A 565 13.10 -5.86 4.83
CA ASN A 565 12.41 -4.83 4.05
C ASN A 565 12.26 -3.48 4.78
N ARG A 566 12.24 -3.47 6.11
CA ARG A 566 12.03 -2.24 6.91
C ARG A 566 13.31 -1.57 7.37
N THR A 567 14.43 -2.28 7.37
CA THR A 567 15.70 -1.77 7.90
C THR A 567 16.56 -1.21 6.77
N ASN A 568 16.94 0.06 6.92
CA ASN A 568 17.81 0.75 5.95
C ASN A 568 19.13 1.25 6.57
N GLN A 569 19.22 1.30 7.91
CA GLN A 569 20.40 1.85 8.61
C GLN A 569 21.48 0.79 8.85
N PHE A 570 21.11 -0.39 9.37
CA PHE A 570 22.06 -1.47 9.59
C PHE A 570 21.69 -2.66 8.70
N THR A 571 21.97 -2.54 7.40
CA THR A 571 21.79 -3.60 6.41
C THR A 571 23.01 -3.68 5.51
N THR A 572 23.48 -4.89 5.17
CA THR A 572 24.66 -5.02 4.33
C THR A 572 24.39 -4.83 2.85
N THR A 573 23.24 -5.28 2.33
CA THR A 573 22.98 -5.31 0.87
C THR A 573 21.70 -4.61 0.43
N ALA A 574 20.95 -3.99 1.36
CA ALA A 574 19.62 -3.41 1.11
C ALA A 574 18.65 -4.38 0.39
N TRP A 575 18.90 -5.69 0.54
CA TRP A 575 18.16 -6.74 -0.11
C TRP A 575 16.69 -6.72 0.36
N ARG A 576 15.78 -6.78 -0.62
CA ARG A 576 14.35 -6.90 -0.38
C ARG A 576 13.91 -8.31 -0.70
N THR A 577 13.04 -8.85 0.13
CA THR A 577 12.59 -10.23 -0.03
C THR A 577 11.17 -10.46 0.43
N THR A 578 10.53 -11.51 -0.07
CA THR A 578 9.24 -12.01 0.42
C THR A 578 9.41 -13.27 1.28
N PRO A 579 8.40 -13.65 2.08
CA PRO A 579 8.43 -14.92 2.81
C PRO A 579 8.57 -16.13 1.86
N GLU A 580 7.97 -16.06 0.67
CA GLU A 580 8.04 -17.10 -0.38
C GLU A 580 9.45 -17.24 -0.93
N GLU A 581 10.13 -16.12 -1.20
CA GLU A 581 11.52 -16.13 -1.64
C GLU A 581 12.45 -16.71 -0.58
N LEU A 582 12.31 -16.30 0.69
CA LEU A 582 13.07 -16.87 1.79
C LEU A 582 12.85 -18.39 1.90
N ARG A 583 11.60 -18.85 1.77
CA ARG A 583 11.27 -20.27 1.78
C ARG A 583 11.95 -21.04 0.65
N ARG A 584 11.94 -20.49 -0.57
CA ARG A 584 12.63 -21.07 -1.73
C ARG A 584 14.15 -21.14 -1.51
N LEU A 585 14.75 -20.09 -0.97
CA LEU A 585 16.18 -20.06 -0.67
C LEU A 585 16.55 -21.11 0.40
N LEU A 586 15.74 -21.22 1.45
CA LEU A 586 15.97 -22.18 2.55
C LEU A 586 15.74 -23.64 2.15
N ALA A 587 15.13 -23.92 0.99
CA ALA A 587 15.05 -25.27 0.45
C ALA A 587 16.41 -25.80 -0.03
N ALA A 588 17.38 -24.91 -0.31
CA ALA A 588 18.74 -25.31 -0.66
C ALA A 588 19.50 -25.82 0.58
N PRO A 589 20.17 -26.98 0.51
CA PRO A 589 20.78 -27.62 1.68
C PRO A 589 21.91 -26.81 2.30
N ASP A 590 22.52 -25.89 1.56
CA ASP A 590 23.63 -25.02 1.96
C ASP A 590 23.19 -23.61 2.36
N THR A 591 21.88 -23.33 2.41
CA THR A 591 21.34 -22.03 2.79
C THR A 591 20.78 -22.06 4.21
N ARG A 592 21.14 -21.06 5.01
CA ARG A 592 20.72 -20.92 6.40
C ARG A 592 20.33 -19.46 6.68
N LEU A 593 19.27 -19.30 7.46
CA LEU A 593 18.84 -18.00 7.97
C LEU A 593 18.92 -18.04 9.49
N HIS A 594 19.76 -17.19 10.06
CA HIS A 594 19.93 -17.03 11.50
C HIS A 594 19.21 -15.79 11.98
N LEU A 595 18.69 -15.86 13.20
CA LEU A 595 17.87 -14.85 13.84
C LEU A 595 18.51 -14.41 15.14
N ALA A 596 18.52 -13.10 15.42
CA ALA A 596 19.00 -12.53 16.68
C ALA A 596 17.83 -12.04 17.53
N PHE A 597 17.75 -12.54 18.75
CA PHE A 597 16.83 -12.09 19.80
C PHE A 597 17.63 -11.40 20.89
N VAL A 598 17.23 -10.18 21.26
CA VAL A 598 18.06 -9.31 22.10
C VAL A 598 17.26 -8.78 23.27
N SER A 599 17.88 -8.76 24.45
CA SER A 599 17.36 -8.12 25.65
C SER A 599 18.47 -7.37 26.40
N ASP A 600 18.08 -6.39 27.19
CA ASP A 600 18.92 -5.73 28.20
C ASP A 600 18.08 -5.42 29.45
N ARG A 601 18.68 -4.76 30.44
CA ARG A 601 17.98 -4.37 31.69
C ARG A 601 16.80 -3.40 31.50
N PHE A 602 16.68 -2.76 30.34
CA PHE A 602 15.63 -1.77 30.06
C PHE A 602 14.49 -2.35 29.22
N ALA A 603 14.75 -3.30 28.32
CA ALA A 603 13.71 -3.95 27.52
C ALA A 603 14.13 -5.31 26.94
N ASP A 604 13.12 -6.13 26.66
CA ASP A 604 13.19 -7.22 25.68
C ASP A 604 12.82 -6.65 24.30
N TYR A 605 13.72 -6.75 23.33
CA TYR A 605 13.54 -6.21 21.98
C TYR A 605 12.96 -7.25 21.01
N GLY A 606 12.86 -8.52 21.41
CA GLY A 606 12.41 -9.61 20.56
C GLY A 606 13.35 -9.87 19.38
N LEU A 607 12.79 -10.25 18.24
CA LEU A 607 13.56 -10.49 17.01
C LEU A 607 14.07 -9.17 16.44
N THR A 608 15.39 -8.99 16.46
CA THR A 608 16.03 -7.73 16.09
C THR A 608 17.10 -7.87 15.02
N GLY A 609 17.50 -9.09 14.65
CA GLY A 609 18.45 -9.32 13.58
C GLY A 609 18.14 -10.54 12.73
N ALA A 610 18.58 -10.50 11.48
CA ALA A 610 18.58 -11.64 10.58
C ALA A 610 19.89 -11.70 9.76
N CYS A 611 20.41 -12.90 9.55
CA CYS A 611 21.64 -13.15 8.79
C CYS A 611 21.38 -14.32 7.84
N LEU A 612 21.40 -14.06 6.53
CA LEU A 612 21.27 -15.06 5.49
C LEU A 612 22.67 -15.49 5.02
N VAL A 613 22.96 -16.77 5.18
CA VAL A 613 24.17 -17.42 4.72
C VAL A 613 23.80 -18.41 3.60
N GLN A 614 24.43 -18.27 2.43
CA GLN A 614 24.25 -19.17 1.30
C GLN A 614 25.59 -19.78 0.92
N GLY A 615 25.71 -21.10 1.05
CA GLY A 615 26.99 -21.78 0.94
C GLY A 615 27.96 -21.22 1.97
N ARG A 616 29.01 -20.54 1.51
CA ARG A 616 30.02 -19.89 2.35
C ARG A 616 29.95 -18.36 2.29
N THR A 617 28.84 -17.79 1.88
CA THR A 617 28.67 -16.34 1.70
C THR A 617 27.58 -15.79 2.60
N VAL A 618 27.88 -14.76 3.37
CA VAL A 618 26.90 -13.92 4.07
C VAL A 618 26.30 -12.96 3.05
N THR A 619 25.17 -13.36 2.46
CA THR A 619 24.51 -12.61 1.38
C THR A 619 23.78 -11.39 1.89
N ALA A 620 23.18 -11.48 3.07
CA ALA A 620 22.43 -10.39 3.67
C ALA A 620 22.49 -10.45 5.20
N PHE A 621 22.74 -9.31 5.83
CA PHE A 621 22.71 -9.15 7.27
C PHE A 621 21.93 -7.88 7.61
N VAL A 622 21.11 -7.94 8.66
CA VAL A 622 20.29 -6.83 9.10
C VAL A 622 20.17 -6.77 10.62
N LEU A 623 20.18 -5.56 11.18
CA LEU A 623 19.89 -5.28 12.59
C LEU A 623 18.91 -4.11 12.75
N SER A 624 17.94 -4.28 13.65
CA SER A 624 17.01 -3.24 14.05
C SER A 624 17.75 -2.05 14.65
N CYS A 625 17.32 -0.83 14.30
CA CYS A 625 17.90 0.41 14.85
C CYS A 625 17.84 0.49 16.38
N ARG A 626 16.88 -0.21 17.01
CA ARG A 626 16.70 -0.20 18.48
C ARG A 626 17.83 -0.87 19.24
N VAL A 627 18.60 -1.75 18.59
CA VAL A 627 19.72 -2.48 19.20
C VAL A 627 21.08 -2.01 18.67
N ILE A 628 21.11 -0.98 17.83
CA ILE A 628 22.35 -0.30 17.44
C ILE A 628 22.94 0.36 18.71
N GLY A 629 24.26 0.21 18.89
CA GLY A 629 24.98 0.68 20.09
C GLY A 629 24.99 -0.32 21.25
N LEU A 630 24.57 -1.57 21.04
CA LEU A 630 24.75 -2.68 21.99
C LEU A 630 25.94 -3.59 21.62
N ASP A 631 26.69 -3.26 20.57
CA ASP A 631 27.82 -4.05 20.02
C ASP A 631 27.51 -5.54 19.80
N ILE A 632 26.25 -5.84 19.45
CA ILE A 632 25.79 -7.21 19.19
C ILE A 632 26.07 -7.69 17.76
N ALA A 633 26.45 -6.80 16.84
CA ALA A 633 26.51 -7.11 15.42
C ALA A 633 27.57 -8.16 15.09
N VAL A 634 28.78 -7.94 15.58
CA VAL A 634 29.89 -8.88 15.45
C VAL A 634 29.63 -10.18 16.24
N PRO A 635 29.17 -10.15 17.51
CA PRO A 635 28.75 -11.35 18.23
C PRO A 635 27.70 -12.19 17.47
N PHE A 636 26.70 -11.54 16.89
CA PHE A 636 25.65 -12.21 16.13
C PHE A 636 26.21 -12.86 14.86
N LEU A 637 27.00 -12.12 14.08
CA LEU A 637 27.66 -12.67 12.90
C LEU A 637 28.55 -13.87 13.28
N ALA A 638 29.35 -13.74 14.33
CA ALA A 638 30.24 -14.80 14.77
C ALA A 638 29.47 -16.06 15.24
N ALA A 639 28.37 -15.89 15.97
CA ALA A 639 27.50 -16.99 16.37
C ALA A 639 26.82 -17.67 15.17
N ALA A 640 26.31 -16.89 14.22
CA ALA A 640 25.69 -17.41 12.99
C ALA A 640 26.66 -18.27 12.16
N LEU A 641 27.92 -17.82 12.03
CA LEU A 641 28.95 -18.55 11.29
C LEU A 641 29.45 -19.81 12.03
N ARG A 642 29.32 -19.87 13.36
CA ARG A 642 29.75 -21.00 14.20
C ARG A 642 28.70 -22.11 14.33
N ASP A 643 27.50 -21.94 13.78
CA ASP A 643 26.38 -22.89 13.87
C ASP A 643 26.56 -24.19 13.04
N GLY A 644 27.77 -24.74 12.99
CA GLY A 644 28.10 -26.07 12.46
C GLY A 644 28.00 -26.26 10.94
N ALA A 645 27.17 -25.50 10.21
CA ALA A 645 26.94 -25.69 8.78
C ALA A 645 28.10 -25.26 7.87
N LEU A 646 29.01 -24.42 8.37
CA LEU A 646 30.26 -24.04 7.70
C LEU A 646 31.46 -24.90 8.15
N GLN A 647 31.23 -25.76 9.15
CA GLN A 647 32.22 -26.65 9.76
C GLN A 647 31.98 -28.07 9.26
N ASP A 648 32.31 -28.34 8.00
CA ASP A 648 32.25 -29.70 7.45
C ASP A 648 33.35 -30.59 8.06
N GLY A 649 33.09 -31.11 9.26
CA GLY A 649 33.93 -32.12 9.93
C GLY A 649 35.26 -31.62 10.52
N PRO A 650 36.00 -32.51 11.22
CA PRO A 650 37.31 -32.20 11.79
C PRO A 650 38.39 -31.85 10.75
N ASP A 651 38.16 -32.16 9.47
CA ASP A 651 39.09 -31.91 8.34
C ASP A 651 38.56 -30.85 7.33
N GLY A 652 37.43 -30.20 7.59
CA GLY A 652 36.91 -29.13 6.73
C GLY A 652 37.77 -27.86 6.77
N PRO A 653 37.63 -26.93 5.80
CA PRO A 653 38.44 -25.70 5.74
C PRO A 653 38.18 -24.70 6.89
N GLY A 654 37.43 -25.08 7.92
CA GLY A 654 37.00 -24.21 9.01
C GLY A 654 36.22 -23.01 8.48
N LEU A 655 36.44 -21.83 9.06
CA LEU A 655 35.82 -20.58 8.63
C LEU A 655 36.61 -19.85 7.52
N ALA A 656 37.76 -20.40 7.11
CA ALA A 656 38.58 -19.77 6.07
C ALA A 656 37.85 -19.76 4.72
N GLY A 657 37.91 -18.64 4.02
CA GLY A 657 37.24 -18.43 2.73
C GLY A 657 35.75 -18.10 2.82
N VAL A 658 35.18 -17.91 4.02
CA VAL A 658 33.83 -17.34 4.17
C VAL A 658 33.84 -15.92 3.61
N ARG A 659 32.83 -15.60 2.80
CA ARG A 659 32.69 -14.30 2.15
C ARG A 659 31.59 -13.46 2.79
N GLY A 660 31.77 -12.16 2.82
CA GLY A 660 30.77 -11.18 3.25
C GLY A 660 30.44 -10.22 2.11
N ARG A 661 29.15 -10.00 1.85
CA ARG A 661 28.69 -9.07 0.82
C ARG A 661 28.17 -7.79 1.46
N PHE A 662 28.67 -6.65 0.98
CA PHE A 662 28.22 -5.31 1.33
C PHE A 662 27.95 -4.50 0.05
N VAL A 663 26.81 -3.84 -0.02
CA VAL A 663 26.46 -2.92 -1.10
C VAL A 663 26.19 -1.55 -0.46
N PRO A 664 27.03 -0.54 -0.72
CA PRO A 664 26.87 0.78 -0.11
C PRO A 664 25.59 1.46 -0.57
N THR A 665 24.96 2.17 0.34
CA THR A 665 23.81 3.07 0.13
C THR A 665 24.01 4.33 0.97
N ASP A 666 23.22 5.37 0.72
CA ASP A 666 23.29 6.62 1.49
C ASP A 666 22.97 6.44 2.99
N ARG A 667 22.32 5.32 3.37
CA ARG A 667 21.76 5.11 4.71
C ARG A 667 22.41 3.98 5.49
N ASN A 668 23.09 3.03 4.85
CA ASN A 668 23.63 1.85 5.51
C ASN A 668 25.06 1.98 6.04
N THR A 669 25.55 3.21 6.20
CA THR A 669 26.87 3.53 6.78
C THR A 669 27.16 2.79 8.08
N PRO A 670 26.22 2.62 9.03
CA PRO A 670 26.46 1.84 10.26
C PRO A 670 26.88 0.39 10.05
N ALA A 671 26.51 -0.25 8.94
CA ALA A 671 26.86 -1.64 8.65
C ALA A 671 28.20 -1.80 7.93
N ARG A 672 28.87 -0.71 7.53
CA ARG A 672 30.10 -0.73 6.72
C ARG A 672 31.24 -1.46 7.41
N GLU A 673 31.39 -1.25 8.71
CA GLU A 673 32.49 -1.81 9.50
C GLU A 673 32.19 -3.22 10.04
N LEU A 674 31.00 -3.79 9.80
CA LEU A 674 30.62 -5.11 10.31
C LEU A 674 31.64 -6.20 9.99
N PHE A 675 32.05 -6.31 8.72
CA PHE A 675 32.98 -7.35 8.27
C PHE A 675 34.42 -7.07 8.73
N PRO A 676 34.97 -5.84 8.57
CA PRO A 676 36.26 -5.47 9.16
C PRO A 676 36.35 -5.73 10.68
N ASP A 677 35.35 -5.31 11.45
CA ASP A 677 35.32 -5.49 12.91
C ASP A 677 35.21 -6.96 13.31
N ALA A 678 34.63 -7.80 12.44
CA ALA A 678 34.59 -9.25 12.61
C ALA A 678 35.89 -9.97 12.15
N GLY A 679 36.87 -9.23 11.63
CA GLY A 679 38.16 -9.74 11.19
C GLY A 679 38.22 -10.21 9.73
N PHE A 680 37.27 -9.80 8.88
CA PHE A 680 37.33 -10.07 7.45
C PHE A 680 38.24 -9.07 6.75
N ASP A 681 39.01 -9.54 5.77
CA ASP A 681 39.83 -8.71 4.89
C ASP A 681 39.05 -8.33 3.63
N PRO A 682 39.35 -7.19 2.97
CA PRO A 682 38.82 -6.89 1.64
C PRO A 682 39.15 -8.01 0.63
N GLY A 683 38.22 -8.34 -0.27
CA GLY A 683 38.40 -9.39 -1.27
C GLY A 683 39.58 -9.14 -2.23
N ALA A 684 40.24 -10.23 -2.64
CA ALA A 684 41.49 -10.21 -3.42
C ALA A 684 41.37 -9.55 -4.81
N ASP A 685 40.16 -9.46 -5.36
CA ASP A 685 39.92 -8.91 -6.70
C ASP A 685 39.67 -7.39 -6.71
N GLY A 686 39.69 -6.73 -5.55
CA GLY A 686 39.42 -5.28 -5.43
C GLY A 686 37.99 -4.88 -5.77
N ALA A 687 37.08 -5.85 -5.95
CA ALA A 687 35.66 -5.60 -6.15
C ALA A 687 35.08 -4.90 -4.90
N PRO A 688 34.58 -3.66 -5.01
CA PRO A 688 34.07 -2.94 -3.87
C PRO A 688 32.88 -3.68 -3.24
N GLY A 689 32.96 -3.93 -1.93
CA GLY A 689 31.88 -4.55 -1.18
C GLY A 689 31.99 -6.07 -0.98
N GLU A 690 33.09 -6.71 -1.37
CA GLU A 690 33.38 -8.10 -1.01
C GLU A 690 34.44 -8.20 0.10
N TYR A 691 34.16 -9.03 1.10
CA TYR A 691 35.03 -9.31 2.24
C TYR A 691 35.27 -10.81 2.35
N VAL A 692 36.44 -11.22 2.82
CA VAL A 692 36.83 -12.63 2.96
C VAL A 692 37.50 -12.86 4.31
N LEU A 693 37.09 -13.92 5.01
CA LEU A 693 37.77 -14.35 6.22
C LEU A 693 38.97 -15.24 5.85
N THR A 694 40.19 -14.78 6.11
CA THR A 694 41.40 -15.52 5.75
C THR A 694 41.80 -16.54 6.82
N ALA A 695 42.69 -17.49 6.51
CA ALA A 695 43.09 -18.55 7.45
C ALA A 695 43.82 -18.02 8.71
N GLY A 696 44.28 -16.77 8.71
CA GLY A 696 44.87 -16.09 9.86
C GLY A 696 43.87 -15.26 10.68
N SER A 697 42.72 -14.93 10.11
CA SER A 697 41.67 -14.15 10.77
C SER A 697 40.92 -14.99 11.81
N ARG A 698 40.68 -14.42 12.99
CA ARG A 698 39.86 -15.05 14.02
C ARG A 698 38.64 -14.19 14.30
N LEU A 699 37.46 -14.81 14.16
CA LEU A 699 36.24 -14.26 14.74
C LEU A 699 36.45 -14.05 16.26
N PRO A 700 35.88 -12.99 16.85
CA PRO A 700 36.10 -12.70 18.26
C PRO A 700 35.61 -13.82 19.18
N ASP A 701 36.30 -14.02 20.29
CA ASP A 701 35.86 -14.94 21.33
C ASP A 701 34.59 -14.38 21.98
N LEU A 702 33.50 -15.16 21.95
CA LEU A 702 32.21 -14.72 22.48
C LEU A 702 32.19 -14.74 24.02
N ALA A 703 33.06 -15.52 24.67
CA ALA A 703 33.09 -15.63 26.13
C ALA A 703 33.68 -14.39 26.82
N GLY A 704 34.48 -13.59 26.10
CA GLY A 704 35.13 -12.39 26.61
C GLY A 704 34.37 -11.08 26.35
N LEU A 705 33.21 -11.14 25.68
CA LEU A 705 32.46 -9.95 25.29
C LEU A 705 31.45 -9.55 26.39
N PRO A 706 31.11 -8.25 26.50
CA PRO A 706 30.09 -7.77 27.43
C PRO A 706 28.65 -8.22 27.07
N VAL A 707 28.49 -9.02 26.01
CA VAL A 707 27.24 -9.56 25.50
C VAL A 707 27.18 -11.05 25.81
N ALA A 708 26.19 -11.48 26.59
CA ALA A 708 25.97 -12.89 26.87
C ALA A 708 25.30 -13.56 25.65
N VAL A 709 26.08 -14.36 24.91
CA VAL A 709 25.59 -15.05 23.71
C VAL A 709 25.13 -16.47 24.03
N THR A 710 23.89 -16.80 23.68
CA THR A 710 23.36 -18.16 23.70
C THR A 710 23.00 -18.58 22.27
N SER A 711 23.46 -19.75 21.85
CA SER A 711 23.15 -20.32 20.54
C SER A 711 22.38 -21.61 20.73
N GLY A 712 21.27 -21.78 19.99
CA GLY A 712 20.47 -23.01 20.00
C GLY A 712 19.96 -23.34 18.59
N PRO A 713 19.60 -24.62 18.33
CA PRO A 713 18.99 -25.02 17.07
C PRO A 713 17.67 -24.29 16.79
#